data_AF-A0A2N1TZP4-F1
#
_entry.id   AF-A0A2N1TZP4-F1
#
_cell.length_a   1.000
_cell.length_b   1.000
_cell.length_c   1.000
_cell.angle_alpha   90.00
_cell.angle_beta   90.00
_cell.angle_gamma   90.00
#
_symmetry.space_group_name_H-M   'P 1'
#
loop_
_entity.id
_entity.type
_entity.pdbx_description
1 polymer ?
#
loop_
_entity_poly.entity_id
_entity_poly.type
_entity_poly.pdbx_seq_one_letter_code
_entity_poly.pdbx_strand_id
1 'polypeptide(L)'
;MDDCCFYHYDCTKSSQGNSVSMNKFRLNLIIALLLAMLPFGHIFAQDTETAYKAYVAAYQQYQTAINNRAAKAEIDQAISAYRSAKTAYENTLNIQQQPLELTADAIPSHTAGQPVGLAAAENTSSKTTSATTALMPRQLEALVDALKKAQSKASAKALIATLEKHTQLKSLTIEQKDAINYEIACAMDRLDIDRKKASAMLTELSNRASGSRIAQWAKARLNYIRGKEYKIQWQKAINAKFKEMSDAYDKYKNTSWLAFPVKAVRGVTYQVKSLAFTKARSDQEDFLLAFEAAQAPFVPFVEGVFDEYQKSLNEVADDSASVRLIYGNYESWYARWKIMSDARSSIDLQYFIVENDAFGLSLLGLCLKKAREGLKIRIMVDMRGSNKMSIKLMAKGYLEELAKFSNVQVKIYNPIHTSLLSIFSDIRRIVSSNHDKILIADGVNAIVGGRNIADEYLVDPVDDKQAWRDTDVLIISREVSMQLQKAFEEEFEQLKSVDVDQSIFGVNRVKQLDIGWRAMDLALFQRGFMAVTDSNKDQSSLIKKLNEQLGKYKHMTGYTGFRLTDKSHQSPVHILDSHSISGPRNDITENIVRYIDGSRREIVIQNPYIVLTPRAEAALKRAARRGVPILVHTNSPQTSDSFPTEAMLYRDWRSILRDIPTMRIFAMVNRGQLHGKNFAFDSEIGIVGTYNFDFLSEKVNSEVVAVVKSPEFSKELRGEIVSDMKDSSVEYRLASADSAEFGPGDVENPQKMWLIKLIAKMGWLKPLF
;
A
#
# COMPACT_ATOMS: atom_id res chain seq x y z
N MET A 1 44.79 -6.78 37.63
CA MET A 1 46.05 -6.64 38.37
C MET A 1 46.47 -8.03 38.80
N ASP A 2 47.45 -8.70 38.23
CA ASP A 2 48.50 -8.28 37.30
C ASP A 2 48.93 -9.45 36.42
N ASP A 3 49.53 -9.06 35.30
CA ASP A 3 50.08 -9.85 34.21
C ASP A 3 51.25 -10.77 34.62
N CYS A 4 51.45 -11.86 33.86
CA CYS A 4 52.70 -12.06 33.09
C CYS A 4 52.70 -13.36 32.24
N CYS A 5 52.69 -13.15 30.93
CA CYS A 5 53.60 -13.70 29.90
C CYS A 5 53.98 -15.19 29.89
N PHE A 6 53.65 -15.86 28.76
CA PHE A 6 54.67 -16.55 27.96
C PHE A 6 54.41 -16.35 26.45
N TYR A 7 55.44 -15.85 25.77
CA TYR A 7 55.58 -15.60 24.33
C TYR A 7 56.52 -16.67 23.74
N HIS A 8 56.24 -17.17 22.52
CA HIS A 8 57.17 -17.51 21.41
C HIS A 8 56.32 -18.10 20.25
N TYR A 9 56.06 -17.46 19.10
CA TYR A 9 56.92 -17.17 17.91
C TYR A 9 57.64 -18.44 17.38
N ASP A 10 57.64 -18.86 16.10
CA ASP A 10 57.23 -18.23 14.84
C ASP A 10 57.21 -19.24 13.65
N CYS A 11 56.49 -18.85 12.58
CA CYS A 11 56.71 -19.06 11.13
C CYS A 11 56.88 -20.47 10.50
N THR A 12 56.16 -20.80 9.40
CA THR A 12 56.37 -20.17 8.08
C THR A 12 55.19 -20.32 7.09
N LYS A 13 54.78 -19.17 6.50
CA LYS A 13 54.52 -18.81 5.07
C LYS A 13 53.88 -19.86 4.12
N SER A 14 53.01 -19.55 3.15
CA SER A 14 52.41 -18.31 2.61
C SER A 14 51.47 -18.68 1.45
N SER A 15 50.28 -18.10 1.36
CA SER A 15 49.75 -17.55 0.10
C SER A 15 48.56 -16.62 0.40
N GLN A 16 48.82 -15.32 0.30
CA GLN A 16 47.80 -14.30 0.23
C GLN A 16 47.01 -14.44 -1.07
N GLY A 17 45.68 -14.36 -0.97
CA GLY A 17 44.76 -14.32 -2.10
C GLY A 17 43.43 -13.69 -1.71
N ASN A 18 43.39 -12.35 -1.71
CA ASN A 18 42.23 -11.46 -1.81
C ASN A 18 40.86 -11.93 -1.26
N SER A 19 40.56 -11.53 -0.02
CA SER A 19 39.18 -11.45 0.51
C SER A 19 38.85 -10.04 0.99
N VAL A 20 39.07 -9.03 0.14
CA VAL A 20 38.65 -7.64 0.41
C VAL A 20 37.49 -7.24 -0.51
N SER A 21 36.30 -7.27 0.08
CA SER A 21 35.20 -6.32 -0.17
C SER A 21 34.35 -6.40 -1.46
N MET A 22 33.58 -7.47 -1.60
CA MET A 22 32.45 -7.46 -2.55
C MET A 22 31.30 -6.52 -2.10
N ASN A 23 31.19 -6.24 -0.80
CA ASN A 23 30.22 -5.28 -0.24
C ASN A 23 30.63 -3.82 -0.43
N LYS A 24 31.93 -3.50 -0.33
CA LYS A 24 32.41 -2.15 -0.69
C LYS A 24 32.34 -1.96 -2.20
N PHE A 25 32.59 -2.97 -3.02
CA PHE A 25 32.45 -2.84 -4.48
C PHE A 25 31.01 -2.54 -4.91
N ARG A 26 29.99 -3.17 -4.29
CA ARG A 26 28.57 -2.89 -4.60
C ARG A 26 28.08 -1.55 -4.07
N LEU A 27 28.48 -1.18 -2.85
CA LEU A 27 28.17 0.14 -2.31
C LEU A 27 28.89 1.23 -3.10
N ASN A 28 30.15 1.02 -3.48
CA ASN A 28 30.92 1.92 -4.33
C ASN A 28 30.43 1.93 -5.77
N LEU A 29 29.83 0.85 -6.29
CA LEU A 29 29.22 0.81 -7.63
C LEU A 29 27.88 1.53 -7.65
N ILE A 30 27.08 1.42 -6.58
CA ILE A 30 25.84 2.20 -6.40
C ILE A 30 26.18 3.68 -6.20
N ILE A 31 27.18 4.00 -5.36
CA ILE A 31 27.70 5.36 -5.19
C ILE A 31 28.32 5.87 -6.50
N ALA A 32 29.06 5.06 -7.25
CA ALA A 32 29.62 5.45 -8.55
C ALA A 32 28.54 5.63 -9.62
N LEU A 33 27.47 4.84 -9.62
CA LEU A 33 26.32 5.02 -10.50
C LEU A 33 25.49 6.25 -10.11
N LEU A 34 25.35 6.55 -8.81
CA LEU A 34 24.72 7.76 -8.30
C LEU A 34 25.57 9.01 -8.60
N LEU A 35 26.90 8.91 -8.55
CA LEU A 35 27.84 9.97 -8.89
C LEU A 35 27.99 10.17 -10.41
N ALA A 36 27.88 9.10 -11.21
CA ALA A 36 27.93 9.16 -12.68
C ALA A 36 26.64 9.72 -13.32
N MET A 37 25.57 9.91 -12.54
CA MET A 37 24.32 10.54 -12.98
C MET A 37 24.17 12.00 -12.52
N LEU A 38 25.19 12.60 -11.89
CA LEU A 38 25.20 14.03 -11.59
C LEU A 38 25.63 14.82 -12.83
N PRO A 39 24.80 15.73 -13.37
CA PRO A 39 25.34 16.77 -14.23
C PRO A 39 26.23 17.67 -13.35
N PHE A 40 27.46 17.91 -13.80
CA PHE A 40 28.39 18.84 -13.18
C PHE A 40 27.70 20.20 -12.94
N GLY A 41 27.57 20.57 -11.66
CA GLY A 41 27.05 21.86 -11.22
C GLY A 41 27.96 22.50 -10.18
N HIS A 42 29.28 22.44 -10.37
CA HIS A 42 30.26 23.14 -9.54
C HIS A 42 30.37 24.63 -9.93
N ILE A 43 29.27 25.40 -9.81
CA ILE A 43 29.34 26.88 -9.78
C ILE A 43 28.36 27.51 -8.75
N PHE A 44 27.37 26.81 -8.18
CA PHE A 44 26.32 27.46 -7.36
C PHE A 44 26.29 27.15 -5.85
N ALA A 45 27.30 26.46 -5.31
CA ALA A 45 27.28 25.97 -3.92
C ALA A 45 27.61 27.04 -2.85
N GLN A 46 28.39 28.08 -3.17
CA GLN A 46 28.86 29.06 -2.18
C GLN A 46 27.77 30.02 -1.69
N ASP A 47 26.91 30.51 -2.59
CA ASP A 47 25.86 31.48 -2.22
C ASP A 47 24.74 30.81 -1.40
N THR A 48 24.39 29.58 -1.76
CA THR A 48 23.37 28.79 -1.04
C THR A 48 23.84 28.41 0.38
N GLU A 49 25.11 28.00 0.53
CA GLU A 49 25.66 27.66 1.84
C GLU A 49 25.77 28.90 2.75
N THR A 50 26.14 30.05 2.18
CA THR A 50 26.21 31.33 2.90
C THR A 50 24.83 31.79 3.35
N ALA A 51 23.83 31.73 2.46
CA ALA A 51 22.44 32.06 2.79
C ALA A 51 21.85 31.10 3.83
N TYR A 52 22.19 29.81 3.76
CA TYR A 52 21.78 28.82 4.76
C TYR A 52 22.38 29.11 6.14
N LYS A 53 23.67 29.44 6.23
CA LYS A 53 24.33 29.80 7.50
C LYS A 53 23.71 31.06 8.11
N ALA A 54 23.38 32.06 7.29
CA ALA A 54 22.68 33.27 7.74
C ALA A 54 21.26 32.97 8.25
N TYR A 55 20.51 32.11 7.54
CA TYR A 55 19.18 31.63 7.98
C TYR A 55 19.23 30.95 9.34
N VAL A 56 20.16 30.02 9.55
CA VAL A 56 20.30 29.28 10.82
C VAL A 56 20.70 30.22 11.97
N ALA A 57 21.64 31.15 11.73
CA ALA A 57 22.08 32.11 12.73
C ALA A 57 20.94 33.05 13.17
N ALA A 58 20.14 33.56 12.22
CA ALA A 58 19.00 34.42 12.52
C ALA A 58 17.88 33.67 13.29
N TYR A 59 17.69 32.38 13.00
CA TYR A 59 16.77 31.54 13.75
C TYR A 59 17.23 31.33 15.20
N GLN A 60 18.52 31.07 15.43
CA GLN A 60 19.09 30.93 16.78
C GLN A 60 18.98 32.22 17.60
N GLN A 61 19.16 33.38 16.96
CA GLN A 61 18.95 34.69 17.61
C GLN A 61 17.50 34.90 18.02
N TYR A 62 16.54 34.57 17.14
CA TYR A 62 15.12 34.61 17.47
C TYR A 62 14.76 33.67 18.63
N GLN A 63 15.26 32.43 18.62
CA GLN A 63 15.06 31.49 19.72
C GLN A 63 15.65 32.02 21.04
N THR A 64 16.83 32.64 20.99
CA THR A 64 17.47 33.23 22.17
C THR A 64 16.66 34.38 22.73
N ALA A 65 16.13 35.27 21.88
CA ALA A 65 15.27 36.38 22.29
C ALA A 65 13.98 35.91 22.98
N ILE A 66 13.35 34.86 22.45
CA ILE A 66 12.16 34.24 23.06
C ILE A 66 12.51 33.59 24.41
N ASN A 67 13.57 32.79 24.46
CA ASN A 67 13.97 32.06 25.67
C ASN A 67 14.38 33.00 26.82
N ASN A 68 14.98 34.14 26.49
CA ASN A 68 15.38 35.16 27.46
C ASN A 68 14.24 36.11 27.85
N ARG A 69 13.01 35.92 27.34
CA ARG A 69 11.87 36.83 27.53
C ARG A 69 12.24 38.29 27.21
N ALA A 70 12.95 38.48 26.09
CA ALA A 70 13.38 39.78 25.63
C ALA A 70 12.20 40.73 25.41
N ALA A 71 12.48 42.03 25.34
CA ALA A 71 11.44 43.03 25.07
C ALA A 71 10.77 42.77 23.71
N LYS A 72 9.48 43.08 23.58
CA LYS A 72 8.70 42.84 22.34
C LYS A 72 9.40 43.39 21.09
N ALA A 73 10.00 44.57 21.18
CA ALA A 73 10.74 45.18 20.07
C ALA A 73 11.95 44.35 19.61
N GLU A 74 12.63 43.67 20.53
CA GLU A 74 13.79 42.81 20.26
C GLU A 74 13.36 41.48 19.63
N ILE A 75 12.23 40.92 20.08
CA ILE A 75 11.59 39.75 19.47
C ILE A 75 11.12 40.08 18.05
N ASP A 76 10.47 41.23 17.86
CA ASP A 76 9.98 41.71 16.57
C ASP A 76 11.15 41.96 15.58
N GLN A 77 12.29 42.44 16.08
CA GLN A 77 13.50 42.59 15.27
C GLN A 77 14.11 41.24 14.88
N ALA A 78 14.22 40.30 15.83
CA ALA A 78 14.81 38.99 15.59
C ALA A 78 13.96 38.13 14.64
N ILE A 79 12.63 38.18 14.75
CA ILE A 79 11.73 37.46 13.83
C ILE A 79 11.75 38.09 12.42
N SER A 80 11.93 39.41 12.31
CA SER A 80 12.08 40.08 11.02
C SER A 80 13.39 39.68 10.33
N ALA A 81 14.50 39.66 11.07
CA ALA A 81 15.80 39.19 10.58
C ALA A 81 15.75 37.72 10.14
N TYR A 82 15.09 36.85 10.93
CA TYR A 82 14.86 35.45 10.57
C TYR A 82 14.08 35.30 9.26
N ARG A 83 12.95 36.03 9.11
CA ARG A 83 12.14 35.98 7.89
C ARG A 83 12.93 36.45 6.67
N SER A 84 13.71 37.53 6.80
CA SER A 84 14.54 38.04 5.73
C SER A 84 15.63 37.04 5.30
N ALA A 85 16.34 36.45 6.26
CA ALA A 85 17.36 35.43 5.97
C ALA A 85 16.76 34.14 5.38
N LYS A 86 15.55 33.77 5.81
CA LYS A 86 14.78 32.66 5.23
C LYS A 86 14.41 32.93 3.77
N THR A 87 13.87 34.11 3.46
CA THR A 87 13.53 34.48 2.08
C THR A 87 14.76 34.54 1.20
N ALA A 88 15.88 35.06 1.70
CA ALA A 88 17.15 35.05 0.96
C ALA A 88 17.62 33.62 0.66
N TYR A 89 17.56 32.72 1.63
CA TYR A 89 17.87 31.31 1.44
C TYR A 89 16.91 30.62 0.46
N GLU A 90 15.60 30.83 0.60
CA GLU A 90 14.58 30.30 -0.33
C GLU A 90 14.78 30.81 -1.76
N ASN A 91 15.20 32.07 -1.93
CA ASN A 91 15.55 32.63 -3.23
C ASN A 91 16.79 31.95 -3.85
N THR A 92 17.76 31.51 -3.04
CA THR A 92 18.90 30.71 -3.56
C THR A 92 18.50 29.29 -3.98
N LEU A 93 17.36 28.79 -3.49
CA LEU A 93 16.82 27.48 -3.86
C LEU A 93 15.97 27.51 -5.13
N ASN A 94 15.51 28.69 -5.56
CA ASN A 94 14.70 28.87 -6.76
C ASN A 94 15.54 29.39 -7.93
N ILE A 95 15.88 28.49 -8.87
CA ILE A 95 16.29 28.89 -10.23
C ILE A 95 15.16 29.74 -10.83
N GLN A 96 15.52 30.96 -11.26
CA GLN A 96 14.71 31.99 -11.91
C GLN A 96 13.38 31.51 -12.53
N GLN A 97 12.26 31.94 -11.94
CA GLN A 97 11.08 32.29 -12.74
C GLN A 97 11.39 33.64 -13.41
N GLN A 98 11.72 33.65 -14.70
CA GLN A 98 11.47 34.85 -15.49
C GLN A 98 9.96 35.01 -15.68
N PRO A 99 9.38 36.21 -15.50
CA PRO A 99 7.99 36.45 -15.86
C PRO A 99 7.87 36.42 -17.39
N LEU A 100 7.10 35.46 -17.90
CA LEU A 100 6.64 35.49 -19.30
C LEU A 100 5.42 36.41 -19.37
N GLU A 101 5.64 37.66 -19.78
CA GLU A 101 4.60 38.47 -20.41
C GLU A 101 4.22 37.80 -21.74
N LEU A 102 3.01 37.26 -21.81
CA LEU A 102 2.46 36.70 -23.04
C LEU A 102 1.81 37.81 -23.85
N THR A 103 2.55 38.35 -24.83
CA THR A 103 1.96 39.08 -25.96
C THR A 103 1.40 38.07 -26.96
N ALA A 104 0.13 38.24 -27.31
CA ALA A 104 -0.52 37.55 -28.41
C ALA A 104 0.13 37.97 -29.74
N ASP A 105 0.78 37.04 -30.43
CA ASP A 105 0.48 36.68 -31.83
C ASP A 105 1.53 35.75 -32.45
N ALA A 106 1.01 34.85 -33.29
CA ALA A 106 1.67 34.04 -34.32
C ALA A 106 2.64 32.91 -33.90
N ILE A 107 2.21 31.66 -34.13
CA ILE A 107 2.83 30.64 -35.03
C ILE A 107 1.98 29.33 -34.99
N PRO A 108 1.91 28.55 -36.09
CA PRO A 108 0.68 27.98 -36.62
C PRO A 108 0.36 26.52 -36.26
N SER A 109 -0.89 26.18 -36.56
CA SER A 109 -1.59 24.89 -36.40
C SER A 109 -0.90 23.70 -37.09
N HIS A 110 -0.85 22.55 -36.40
CA HIS A 110 -1.21 21.25 -36.99
C HIS A 110 -1.81 20.31 -35.91
N THR A 111 -3.14 20.19 -35.96
CA THR A 111 -4.02 19.08 -35.54
C THR A 111 -3.77 18.39 -34.21
N ALA A 112 -4.32 19.00 -33.16
CA ALA A 112 -4.58 18.42 -31.84
C ALA A 112 -6.02 17.87 -31.76
N GLY A 113 -6.19 16.67 -31.18
CA GLY A 113 -7.36 16.35 -30.39
C GLY A 113 -7.05 16.72 -28.94
N GLN A 114 -7.45 17.92 -28.49
CA GLN A 114 -7.18 18.38 -27.14
C GLN A 114 -8.02 17.63 -26.09
N PRO A 115 -7.45 17.33 -24.91
CA PRO A 115 -8.22 17.00 -23.71
C PRO A 115 -8.91 18.27 -23.21
N VAL A 116 -10.24 18.18 -23.01
CA VAL A 116 -11.05 19.28 -22.48
C VAL A 116 -10.57 19.65 -21.08
N GLY A 117 -10.22 20.92 -20.87
CA GLY A 117 -9.86 21.46 -19.56
C GLY A 117 -10.97 21.22 -18.53
N LEU A 118 -10.68 20.36 -17.56
CA LEU A 118 -11.53 20.12 -16.39
C LEU A 118 -11.15 21.14 -15.31
N ALA A 119 -11.87 22.25 -15.26
CA ALA A 119 -11.80 23.16 -14.11
C ALA A 119 -12.25 22.41 -12.85
N ALA A 120 -11.47 22.52 -11.77
CA ALA A 120 -11.73 21.90 -10.48
C ALA A 120 -13.12 22.30 -9.96
N ALA A 121 -14.04 21.34 -9.88
CA ALA A 121 -15.36 21.55 -9.31
C ALA A 121 -15.25 21.71 -7.78
N GLU A 122 -15.78 22.82 -7.26
CA GLU A 122 -15.91 23.05 -5.82
C GLU A 122 -16.81 22.00 -5.14
N ASN A 123 -16.51 21.77 -3.85
CA ASN A 123 -17.13 20.82 -2.93
C ASN A 123 -18.66 20.70 -3.07
N THR A 124 -19.14 19.59 -3.63
CA THR A 124 -20.56 19.42 -3.93
C THR A 124 -21.19 18.09 -3.47
N SER A 125 -20.51 17.02 -3.05
CA SER A 125 -21.22 15.72 -2.81
C SER A 125 -22.36 15.78 -1.77
N SER A 126 -22.06 16.01 -0.49
CA SER A 126 -23.08 16.05 0.57
C SER A 126 -23.90 17.34 0.54
N LYS A 127 -23.30 18.43 0.03
CA LYS A 127 -23.99 19.71 -0.18
C LYS A 127 -25.00 19.63 -1.30
N THR A 128 -24.74 18.93 -2.40
CA THR A 128 -25.66 18.81 -3.55
C THR A 128 -26.86 17.94 -3.18
N THR A 129 -26.67 16.82 -2.50
CA THR A 129 -27.80 15.94 -2.12
C THR A 129 -28.72 16.61 -1.11
N SER A 130 -28.14 17.31 -0.11
CA SER A 130 -28.91 18.08 0.86
C SER A 130 -29.52 19.34 0.23
N ALA A 131 -28.83 19.99 -0.72
CA ALA A 131 -29.31 21.20 -1.37
C ALA A 131 -30.35 20.95 -2.47
N THR A 132 -30.34 19.81 -3.19
CA THR A 132 -31.44 19.44 -4.09
C THR A 132 -32.69 19.16 -3.28
N THR A 133 -32.59 18.38 -2.20
CA THR A 133 -33.71 18.10 -1.30
C THR A 133 -34.24 19.38 -0.65
N ALA A 134 -33.37 20.33 -0.24
CA ALA A 134 -33.78 21.62 0.33
C ALA A 134 -34.58 22.53 -0.62
N LEU A 135 -34.51 22.30 -1.93
CA LEU A 135 -35.32 23.02 -2.91
C LEU A 135 -36.72 22.42 -3.08
N MET A 136 -36.95 21.18 -2.64
CA MET A 136 -38.19 20.43 -2.91
C MET A 136 -39.28 20.67 -1.86
N PRO A 137 -40.56 20.53 -2.23
CA PRO A 137 -41.63 20.46 -1.24
C PRO A 137 -41.48 19.20 -0.37
N ARG A 138 -41.71 19.33 0.95
CA ARG A 138 -41.66 18.22 1.93
C ARG A 138 -42.38 16.94 1.49
N GLN A 139 -43.49 17.08 0.78
CA GLN A 139 -44.30 15.95 0.31
C GLN A 139 -43.59 15.09 -0.76
N LEU A 140 -42.62 15.66 -1.49
CA LEU A 140 -41.85 14.96 -2.53
C LEU A 140 -40.45 14.51 -2.08
N GLU A 141 -39.94 15.05 -0.96
CA GLU A 141 -38.64 14.69 -0.40
C GLU A 141 -38.52 13.18 -0.17
N ALA A 142 -39.55 12.55 0.41
CA ALA A 142 -39.56 11.11 0.66
C ALA A 142 -39.47 10.25 -0.62
N LEU A 143 -40.12 10.68 -1.71
CA LEU A 143 -40.08 9.98 -3.00
C LEU A 143 -38.71 10.11 -3.66
N VAL A 144 -38.09 11.29 -3.58
CA VAL A 144 -36.75 11.52 -4.11
C VAL A 144 -35.70 10.79 -3.28
N ASP A 145 -35.82 10.77 -1.96
CA ASP A 145 -34.93 10.00 -1.10
C ASP A 145 -35.07 8.50 -1.34
N ALA A 146 -36.28 8.01 -1.56
CA ALA A 146 -36.51 6.63 -1.99
C ALA A 146 -35.85 6.36 -3.36
N LEU A 147 -35.93 7.30 -4.31
CA LEU A 147 -35.29 7.16 -5.62
C LEU A 147 -33.75 7.14 -5.50
N LYS A 148 -33.19 8.00 -4.65
CA LYS A 148 -31.76 8.04 -4.32
C LYS A 148 -31.30 6.74 -3.64
N LYS A 149 -32.14 6.08 -2.85
CA LYS A 149 -31.80 4.80 -2.20
C LYS A 149 -32.10 3.57 -3.06
N ALA A 150 -32.86 3.72 -4.15
CA ALA A 150 -33.25 2.61 -5.01
C ALA A 150 -32.02 1.88 -5.57
N GLN A 151 -31.97 0.57 -5.37
CA GLN A 151 -30.89 -0.31 -5.81
C GLN A 151 -31.24 -1.12 -7.06
N SER A 152 -32.52 -1.08 -7.51
CA SER A 152 -33.00 -1.87 -8.66
C SER A 152 -33.68 -1.01 -9.71
N LYS A 153 -33.52 -1.40 -11.00
CA LYS A 153 -34.19 -0.73 -12.13
C LYS A 153 -35.72 -0.70 -11.95
N ALA A 154 -36.31 -1.77 -11.40
CA ALA A 154 -37.75 -1.90 -11.21
C ALA A 154 -38.30 -0.88 -10.20
N SER A 155 -37.71 -0.80 -9.00
CA SER A 155 -38.14 0.15 -7.96
C SER A 155 -37.96 1.61 -8.40
N ALA A 156 -36.83 1.91 -9.04
CA ALA A 156 -36.55 3.25 -9.55
C ALA A 156 -37.50 3.68 -10.67
N LYS A 157 -37.88 2.79 -11.60
CA LYS A 157 -38.84 3.11 -12.69
C LYS A 157 -40.19 3.56 -12.15
N ALA A 158 -40.72 2.90 -11.12
CA ALA A 158 -41.99 3.27 -10.50
C ALA A 158 -41.92 4.66 -9.81
N LEU A 159 -40.81 4.92 -9.10
CA LEU A 159 -40.56 6.22 -8.46
C LEU A 159 -40.38 7.33 -9.49
N ILE A 160 -39.62 7.09 -10.56
CA ILE A 160 -39.43 8.03 -11.68
C ILE A 160 -40.78 8.37 -12.31
N ALA A 161 -41.59 7.38 -12.67
CA ALA A 161 -42.90 7.62 -13.28
C ALA A 161 -43.83 8.45 -12.37
N THR A 162 -43.73 8.25 -11.06
CA THR A 162 -44.48 9.04 -10.07
C THR A 162 -43.96 10.48 -10.03
N LEU A 163 -42.65 10.68 -9.96
CA LEU A 163 -42.04 12.01 -9.91
C LEU A 163 -42.25 12.80 -11.22
N GLU A 164 -42.18 12.15 -12.38
CA GLU A 164 -42.47 12.76 -13.69
C GLU A 164 -43.91 13.28 -13.80
N LYS A 165 -44.88 12.64 -13.13
CA LYS A 165 -46.25 13.17 -13.05
C LYS A 165 -46.31 14.42 -12.18
N HIS A 166 -45.57 14.46 -11.07
CA HIS A 166 -45.56 15.61 -10.17
C HIS A 166 -44.88 16.83 -10.79
N THR A 167 -43.87 16.66 -11.64
CA THR A 167 -43.22 17.79 -12.33
C THR A 167 -44.14 18.53 -13.31
N GLN A 168 -45.26 17.92 -13.71
CA GLN A 168 -46.30 18.55 -14.54
C GLN A 168 -47.23 19.48 -13.74
N LEU A 169 -47.20 19.43 -12.41
CA LEU A 169 -48.05 20.29 -11.58
C LEU A 169 -47.63 21.76 -11.73
N LYS A 170 -48.63 22.65 -11.85
CA LYS A 170 -48.41 24.11 -11.95
C LYS A 170 -47.90 24.72 -10.64
N SER A 171 -48.07 24.03 -9.51
CA SER A 171 -47.69 24.51 -8.17
C SER A 171 -46.19 24.45 -7.88
N LEU A 172 -45.40 23.73 -8.70
CA LEU A 172 -43.95 23.65 -8.52
C LEU A 172 -43.24 24.79 -9.25
N THR A 173 -42.26 25.40 -8.60
CA THR A 173 -41.35 26.37 -9.24
C THR A 173 -40.48 25.69 -10.29
N ILE A 174 -39.88 26.48 -11.20
CA ILE A 174 -38.93 25.95 -12.20
C ILE A 174 -37.75 25.25 -11.50
N GLU A 175 -37.22 25.85 -10.44
CA GLU A 175 -36.10 25.29 -9.66
C GLU A 175 -36.47 23.95 -8.99
N GLN A 176 -37.70 23.82 -8.49
CA GLN A 176 -38.21 22.57 -7.93
C GLN A 176 -38.31 21.47 -8.99
N LYS A 177 -38.84 21.80 -10.17
CA LYS A 177 -38.94 20.86 -11.29
C LYS A 177 -37.55 20.44 -11.77
N ASP A 178 -36.63 21.39 -11.89
CA ASP A 178 -35.26 21.13 -12.30
C ASP A 178 -34.53 20.25 -11.28
N ALA A 179 -34.77 20.44 -9.97
CA ALA A 179 -34.18 19.60 -8.92
C ALA A 179 -34.70 18.15 -9.02
N ILE A 180 -36.01 17.96 -9.24
CA ILE A 180 -36.60 16.63 -9.41
C ILE A 180 -36.06 15.96 -10.69
N ASN A 181 -36.02 16.70 -11.81
CA ASN A 181 -35.50 16.21 -13.09
C ASN A 181 -34.02 15.84 -12.99
N TYR A 182 -33.23 16.60 -12.23
CA TYR A 182 -31.82 16.27 -11.95
C TYR A 182 -31.70 14.91 -11.26
N GLU A 183 -32.50 14.67 -10.22
CA GLU A 183 -32.48 13.41 -9.46
C GLU A 183 -32.98 12.22 -10.28
N ILE A 184 -34.02 12.43 -11.12
CA ILE A 184 -34.47 11.45 -12.11
C ILE A 184 -33.32 11.08 -13.06
N ALA A 185 -32.66 12.07 -13.67
CA ALA A 185 -31.56 11.81 -14.59
C ALA A 185 -30.39 11.10 -13.91
N CYS A 186 -30.06 11.47 -12.67
CA CYS A 186 -29.04 10.80 -11.88
C CYS A 186 -29.38 9.34 -11.61
N ALA A 187 -30.62 9.03 -11.22
CA ALA A 187 -31.07 7.67 -10.98
C ALA A 187 -31.07 6.84 -12.27
N MET A 188 -31.48 7.43 -13.39
CA MET A 188 -31.50 6.78 -14.71
C MET A 188 -30.09 6.42 -15.21
N ASP A 189 -29.11 7.30 -15.02
CA ASP A 189 -27.70 7.00 -15.32
C ASP A 189 -27.13 5.97 -14.34
N ARG A 190 -27.31 6.15 -13.03
CA ARG A 190 -26.75 5.28 -11.99
C ARG A 190 -27.23 3.83 -12.13
N LEU A 191 -28.53 3.64 -12.38
CA LEU A 191 -29.14 2.31 -12.48
C LEU A 191 -29.23 1.81 -13.92
N ASP A 192 -28.59 2.50 -14.88
CA ASP A 192 -28.57 2.10 -16.28
C ASP A 192 -30.00 1.85 -16.83
N ILE A 193 -30.94 2.76 -16.52
CA ILE A 193 -32.34 2.66 -16.96
C ILE A 193 -32.46 3.17 -18.40
N ASP A 194 -31.97 4.39 -18.65
CA ASP A 194 -31.86 5.00 -19.98
C ASP A 194 -30.81 6.12 -19.93
N ARG A 195 -29.57 5.77 -20.29
CA ARG A 195 -28.42 6.69 -20.28
C ARG A 195 -28.54 7.83 -21.28
N LYS A 196 -29.24 7.61 -22.41
CA LYS A 196 -29.42 8.63 -23.45
C LYS A 196 -30.37 9.70 -22.96
N LYS A 197 -31.53 9.31 -22.43
CA LYS A 197 -32.49 10.25 -21.84
C LYS A 197 -31.89 10.97 -20.62
N ALA A 198 -31.15 10.27 -19.76
CA ALA A 198 -30.45 10.89 -18.63
C ALA A 198 -29.47 11.99 -19.09
N SER A 199 -28.63 11.69 -20.09
CA SER A 199 -27.66 12.66 -20.63
C SER A 199 -28.35 13.85 -21.32
N ALA A 200 -29.47 13.61 -22.03
CA ALA A 200 -30.25 14.67 -22.65
C ALA A 200 -30.87 15.61 -21.59
N MET A 201 -31.47 15.05 -20.54
CA MET A 201 -32.03 15.82 -19.42
C MET A 201 -30.94 16.64 -18.72
N LEU A 202 -29.78 16.04 -18.42
CA LEU A 202 -28.67 16.77 -17.81
C LEU A 202 -28.12 17.87 -18.73
N THR A 203 -28.14 17.65 -20.05
CA THR A 203 -27.72 18.68 -21.03
C THR A 203 -28.68 19.87 -20.99
N GLU A 204 -29.98 19.63 -20.98
CA GLU A 204 -30.98 20.69 -20.83
C GLU A 204 -30.78 21.46 -19.51
N LEU A 205 -30.63 20.76 -18.39
CA LEU A 205 -30.39 21.36 -17.08
C LEU A 205 -29.09 22.16 -17.03
N SER A 206 -28.04 21.71 -17.72
CA SER A 206 -26.75 22.42 -17.78
C SER A 206 -26.81 23.74 -18.54
N ASN A 207 -27.82 23.92 -19.39
CA ASN A 207 -28.05 25.13 -20.18
C ASN A 207 -28.91 26.19 -19.45
N ARG A 208 -29.33 25.93 -18.20
CA ARG A 208 -29.94 26.97 -17.35
C ARG A 208 -28.91 28.09 -17.07
N ALA A 209 -29.37 29.25 -16.60
CA ALA A 209 -28.52 30.42 -16.38
C ALA A 209 -27.22 30.09 -15.62
N SER A 210 -26.09 30.73 -15.98
CA SER A 210 -24.73 30.35 -15.54
C SER A 210 -24.49 30.41 -14.02
N GLY A 211 -25.37 31.04 -13.25
CA GLY A 211 -25.39 31.06 -11.78
C GLY A 211 -26.28 30.00 -11.11
N SER A 212 -27.05 29.21 -11.88
CA SER A 212 -27.91 28.17 -11.33
C SER A 212 -27.09 27.01 -10.75
N ARG A 213 -27.33 26.69 -9.46
CA ARG A 213 -26.69 25.53 -8.80
C ARG A 213 -26.97 24.22 -9.54
N ILE A 214 -28.19 24.06 -10.06
CA ILE A 214 -28.58 22.87 -10.81
C ILE A 214 -27.83 22.78 -12.13
N ALA A 215 -27.60 23.91 -12.83
CA ALA A 215 -26.79 23.92 -14.05
C ALA A 215 -25.36 23.44 -13.79
N GLN A 216 -24.75 23.92 -12.69
CA GLN A 216 -23.42 23.52 -12.28
C GLN A 216 -23.35 22.03 -11.94
N TRP A 217 -24.32 21.51 -11.18
CA TRP A 217 -24.40 20.08 -10.86
C TRP A 217 -24.64 19.20 -12.07
N ALA A 218 -25.49 19.65 -13.01
CA ALA A 218 -25.75 18.94 -14.26
C ALA A 218 -24.50 18.88 -15.15
N LYS A 219 -23.76 19.99 -15.27
CA LYS A 219 -22.47 20.04 -15.98
C LYS A 219 -21.43 19.12 -15.33
N ALA A 220 -21.32 19.14 -14.00
CA ALA A 220 -20.43 18.24 -13.28
C ALA A 220 -20.80 16.76 -13.51
N ARG A 221 -22.10 16.43 -13.48
CA ARG A 221 -22.59 15.07 -13.72
C ARG A 221 -22.32 14.61 -15.15
N LEU A 222 -22.50 15.47 -16.15
CA LEU A 222 -22.16 15.17 -17.54
C LEU A 222 -20.66 14.89 -17.72
N ASN A 223 -19.80 15.68 -17.08
CA ASN A 223 -18.36 15.44 -17.11
C ASN A 223 -18.00 14.08 -16.50
N TYR A 224 -18.63 13.72 -15.37
CA TYR A 224 -18.48 12.40 -14.78
C TYR A 224 -18.95 11.27 -15.72
N ILE A 225 -20.12 11.42 -16.37
CA ILE A 225 -20.64 10.43 -17.31
C ILE A 225 -19.68 10.22 -18.49
N ARG A 226 -19.19 11.29 -19.11
CA ARG A 226 -18.18 11.21 -20.18
C ARG A 226 -16.88 10.55 -19.67
N GLY A 227 -16.45 10.92 -18.47
CA GLY A 227 -15.29 10.31 -17.82
C GLY A 227 -15.43 8.80 -17.65
N LYS A 228 -16.60 8.30 -17.23
CA LYS A 228 -16.85 6.85 -17.11
C LYS A 228 -16.64 6.13 -18.45
N GLU A 229 -17.09 6.72 -19.56
CA GLU A 229 -16.93 6.15 -20.90
C GLU A 229 -15.45 6.11 -21.31
N TYR A 230 -14.71 7.20 -21.07
CA TYR A 230 -13.26 7.25 -21.33
C TYR A 230 -12.48 6.27 -20.47
N LYS A 231 -12.88 6.05 -19.22
CA LYS A 231 -12.24 5.09 -18.33
C LYS A 231 -12.26 3.67 -18.91
N ILE A 232 -13.38 3.26 -19.51
CA ILE A 232 -13.49 1.95 -20.20
C ILE A 232 -12.54 1.88 -21.41
N GLN A 233 -12.42 2.99 -22.17
CA GLN A 233 -11.49 3.05 -23.31
C GLN A 233 -10.03 2.96 -22.86
N TRP A 234 -9.67 3.65 -21.78
CA TRP A 234 -8.35 3.55 -21.16
C TRP A 234 -8.04 2.12 -20.72
N GLN A 235 -8.98 1.44 -20.06
CA GLN A 235 -8.76 0.05 -19.66
C GLN A 235 -8.48 -0.86 -20.86
N LYS A 236 -9.23 -0.71 -21.96
CA LYS A 236 -8.98 -1.44 -23.20
C LYS A 236 -7.61 -1.12 -23.80
N ALA A 237 -7.23 0.16 -23.82
CA ALA A 237 -5.93 0.60 -24.34
C ALA A 237 -4.75 0.03 -23.52
N ILE A 238 -4.86 0.04 -22.19
CA ILE A 238 -3.85 -0.51 -21.29
C ILE A 238 -3.72 -2.02 -21.45
N ASN A 239 -4.85 -2.75 -21.49
CA ASN A 239 -4.84 -4.20 -21.72
C ASN A 239 -4.22 -4.56 -23.07
N ALA A 240 -4.49 -3.78 -24.13
CA ALA A 240 -3.88 -3.97 -25.43
C ALA A 240 -2.35 -3.74 -25.39
N LYS A 241 -1.89 -2.64 -24.76
CA LYS A 241 -0.45 -2.35 -24.61
C LYS A 241 0.27 -3.38 -23.75
N PHE A 242 -0.40 -3.85 -22.70
CA PHE A 242 0.10 -4.94 -21.87
C PHE A 242 0.28 -6.21 -22.69
N LYS A 243 -0.73 -6.60 -23.48
CA LYS A 243 -0.65 -7.77 -24.36
C LYS A 243 0.49 -7.66 -25.38
N GLU A 244 0.64 -6.51 -26.03
CA GLU A 244 1.76 -6.27 -26.97
C GLU A 244 3.13 -6.48 -26.30
N MET A 245 3.28 -6.00 -25.06
CA MET A 245 4.50 -6.15 -24.28
C MET A 245 4.72 -7.61 -23.84
N SER A 246 3.68 -8.29 -23.35
CA SER A 246 3.71 -9.68 -22.92
C SER A 246 4.12 -10.59 -24.08
N ASP A 247 3.46 -10.46 -25.24
CA ASP A 247 3.76 -11.26 -26.43
C ASP A 247 5.21 -11.03 -26.92
N ALA A 248 5.73 -9.79 -26.77
CA ALA A 248 7.13 -9.47 -27.09
C ALA A 248 8.11 -10.10 -26.08
N TYR A 249 7.76 -10.11 -24.80
CA TYR A 249 8.55 -10.75 -23.75
C TYR A 249 8.63 -12.26 -23.95
N ASP A 250 7.51 -12.93 -24.24
CA ASP A 250 7.48 -14.37 -24.47
C ASP A 250 8.37 -14.78 -25.65
N LYS A 251 8.31 -14.01 -26.75
CA LYS A 251 9.20 -14.20 -27.88
C LYS A 251 10.66 -14.04 -27.47
N TYR A 252 11.01 -13.02 -26.67
CA TYR A 252 12.37 -12.81 -26.19
C TYR A 252 12.86 -13.95 -25.26
N LYS A 253 12.03 -14.32 -24.28
CA LYS A 253 12.29 -15.38 -23.28
C LYS A 253 12.58 -16.70 -23.98
N ASN A 254 11.71 -17.10 -24.91
CA ASN A 254 11.78 -18.37 -25.64
C ASN A 254 12.83 -18.38 -26.76
N THR A 255 13.60 -17.30 -26.98
CA THR A 255 14.71 -17.31 -27.94
C THR A 255 15.98 -17.88 -27.31
N SER A 256 16.60 -18.87 -27.96
CA SER A 256 17.88 -19.43 -27.50
C SER A 256 18.99 -18.37 -27.45
N TRP A 257 19.86 -18.45 -26.45
CA TRP A 257 21.10 -17.67 -26.39
C TRP A 257 22.08 -18.01 -27.51
N LEU A 258 21.95 -19.19 -28.13
CA LEU A 258 22.71 -19.57 -29.32
C LEU A 258 22.29 -18.75 -30.56
N ALA A 259 21.07 -18.18 -30.56
CA ALA A 259 20.58 -17.26 -31.57
C ALA A 259 20.71 -15.80 -31.09
N PHE A 260 21.89 -15.44 -30.55
CA PHE A 260 22.12 -14.15 -29.88
C PHE A 260 21.66 -12.92 -30.71
N PRO A 261 21.94 -12.80 -32.01
CA PRO A 261 21.47 -11.65 -32.80
C PRO A 261 19.94 -11.50 -32.80
N VAL A 262 19.22 -12.62 -32.94
CA VAL A 262 17.75 -12.65 -32.90
C VAL A 262 17.24 -12.32 -31.50
N LYS A 263 17.89 -12.86 -30.46
CA LYS A 263 17.53 -12.59 -29.06
C LYS A 263 17.74 -11.10 -28.72
N ALA A 264 18.81 -10.47 -29.22
CA ALA A 264 19.07 -9.06 -29.02
C ALA A 264 17.99 -8.17 -29.67
N VAL A 265 17.63 -8.43 -30.94
CA VAL A 265 16.56 -7.70 -31.64
C VAL A 265 15.20 -7.84 -30.92
N ARG A 266 14.86 -9.05 -30.49
CA ARG A 266 13.64 -9.30 -29.70
C ARG A 266 13.68 -8.61 -28.34
N GLY A 267 14.86 -8.53 -27.71
CA GLY A 267 15.08 -7.76 -26.49
C GLY A 267 14.78 -6.28 -26.69
N VAL A 268 15.34 -5.66 -27.73
CA VAL A 268 15.04 -4.24 -28.07
C VAL A 268 13.55 -4.04 -28.34
N THR A 269 12.91 -4.96 -29.07
CA THR A 269 11.46 -4.90 -29.35
C THR A 269 10.64 -4.92 -28.06
N TYR A 270 10.96 -5.83 -27.13
CA TYR A 270 10.34 -5.89 -25.81
C TYR A 270 10.53 -4.58 -25.04
N GLN A 271 11.72 -3.97 -25.07
CA GLN A 271 11.96 -2.70 -24.36
C GLN A 271 11.14 -1.54 -24.92
N VAL A 272 11.01 -1.43 -26.24
CA VAL A 272 10.15 -0.43 -26.88
C VAL A 272 8.69 -0.59 -26.44
N LYS A 273 8.18 -1.84 -26.41
CA LYS A 273 6.82 -2.13 -25.95
C LYS A 273 6.63 -1.87 -24.45
N SER A 274 7.64 -2.17 -23.64
CA SER A 274 7.68 -1.86 -22.22
C SER A 274 7.55 -0.35 -21.96
N LEU A 275 8.34 0.48 -22.65
CA LEU A 275 8.27 1.94 -22.53
C LEU A 275 6.92 2.50 -22.97
N ALA A 276 6.37 1.98 -24.07
CA ALA A 276 5.03 2.37 -24.54
C ALA A 276 3.93 2.03 -23.53
N PHE A 277 4.00 0.85 -22.89
CA PHE A 277 3.08 0.46 -21.82
C PHE A 277 3.23 1.36 -20.58
N THR A 278 4.47 1.62 -20.14
CA THR A 278 4.75 2.51 -19.02
C THR A 278 4.24 3.93 -19.28
N LYS A 279 4.44 4.48 -20.48
CA LYS A 279 3.89 5.78 -20.86
C LYS A 279 2.36 5.77 -20.84
N ALA A 280 1.72 4.75 -21.40
CA ALA A 280 0.27 4.64 -21.40
C ALA A 280 -0.30 4.60 -19.96
N ARG A 281 0.36 3.90 -19.03
CA ARG A 281 -0.01 3.91 -17.61
C ARG A 281 0.13 5.30 -16.98
N SER A 282 1.19 6.04 -17.31
CA SER A 282 1.37 7.42 -16.83
C SER A 282 0.25 8.34 -17.34
N ASP A 283 -0.05 8.29 -18.64
CA ASP A 283 -1.10 9.12 -19.24
C ASP A 283 -2.49 8.74 -18.69
N GLN A 284 -2.71 7.45 -18.39
CA GLN A 284 -3.92 6.97 -17.71
C GLN A 284 -4.03 7.54 -16.29
N GLU A 285 -2.93 7.64 -15.54
CA GLU A 285 -2.92 8.17 -14.19
C GLU A 285 -3.35 9.64 -14.15
N ASP A 286 -2.86 10.46 -15.08
CA ASP A 286 -3.28 11.85 -15.24
C ASP A 286 -4.80 11.96 -15.52
N PHE A 287 -5.30 11.07 -16.39
CA PHE A 287 -6.74 10.96 -16.61
C PHE A 287 -7.50 10.53 -15.34
N LEU A 288 -6.99 9.53 -14.60
CA LEU A 288 -7.64 9.02 -13.38
C LEU A 288 -7.71 10.09 -12.29
N LEU A 289 -6.66 10.90 -12.12
CA LEU A 289 -6.65 12.04 -11.20
C LEU A 289 -7.80 13.01 -11.49
N ALA A 290 -7.96 13.39 -12.76
CA ALA A 290 -9.01 14.29 -13.20
C ALA A 290 -10.40 13.65 -13.10
N PHE A 291 -10.51 12.36 -13.47
CA PHE A 291 -11.74 11.59 -13.37
C PHE A 291 -12.22 11.43 -11.93
N GLU A 292 -11.33 11.10 -11.00
CA GLU A 292 -11.63 10.92 -9.57
C GLU A 292 -12.09 12.22 -8.94
N ALA A 293 -11.48 13.35 -9.31
CA ALA A 293 -11.96 14.66 -8.89
C ALA A 293 -13.39 14.94 -9.38
N ALA A 294 -13.71 14.56 -10.62
CA ALA A 294 -15.06 14.68 -11.18
C ALA A 294 -16.05 13.65 -10.59
N GLN A 295 -15.55 12.48 -10.15
CA GLN A 295 -16.34 11.40 -9.56
C GLN A 295 -16.66 11.68 -8.08
N ALA A 296 -15.75 12.28 -7.32
CA ALA A 296 -15.86 12.46 -5.87
C ALA A 296 -17.20 13.04 -5.39
N PRO A 297 -17.84 14.00 -6.09
CA PRO A 297 -19.18 14.49 -5.75
C PRO A 297 -20.30 13.43 -5.80
N PHE A 298 -20.05 12.31 -6.45
CA PHE A 298 -21.04 11.29 -6.76
C PHE A 298 -20.73 9.94 -6.11
N VAL A 299 -19.63 9.83 -5.37
CA VAL A 299 -19.28 8.63 -4.63
C VAL A 299 -20.28 8.45 -3.47
N PRO A 300 -20.90 7.26 -3.33
CA PRO A 300 -21.81 6.98 -2.22
C PRO A 300 -21.09 6.98 -0.86
N PHE A 301 -21.82 6.76 0.22
CA PHE A 301 -21.21 6.44 1.51
C PHE A 301 -20.37 5.16 1.41
N VAL A 302 -19.49 4.93 2.39
CA VAL A 302 -18.50 3.86 2.35
C VAL A 302 -19.12 2.47 2.18
N GLU A 303 -20.30 2.22 2.77
CA GLU A 303 -21.08 1.00 2.60
C GLU A 303 -21.60 0.84 1.17
N GLY A 304 -21.98 1.96 0.53
CA GLY A 304 -22.38 1.97 -0.87
C GLY A 304 -21.19 1.74 -1.82
N VAL A 305 -19.99 2.21 -1.47
CA VAL A 305 -18.77 1.88 -2.22
C VAL A 305 -18.52 0.38 -2.18
N PHE A 306 -18.66 -0.22 -0.98
CA PHE A 306 -18.58 -1.65 -0.79
C PHE A 306 -19.62 -2.40 -1.65
N ASP A 307 -20.89 -2.02 -1.56
CA ASP A 307 -21.99 -2.67 -2.27
C ASP A 307 -21.85 -2.56 -3.80
N GLU A 308 -21.33 -1.44 -4.30
CA GLU A 308 -21.06 -1.26 -5.73
C GLU A 308 -19.94 -2.19 -6.22
N TYR A 309 -18.86 -2.36 -5.43
CA TYR A 309 -17.80 -3.31 -5.79
C TYR A 309 -18.28 -4.76 -5.69
N GLN A 310 -19.00 -5.12 -4.61
CA GLN A 310 -19.57 -6.46 -4.41
C GLN A 310 -20.41 -6.91 -5.61
N LYS A 311 -21.27 -6.02 -6.11
CA LYS A 311 -22.10 -6.29 -7.30
C LYS A 311 -21.29 -6.50 -8.58
N SER A 312 -20.09 -5.93 -8.67
CA SER A 312 -19.22 -6.08 -9.84
C SER A 312 -18.52 -7.45 -9.91
N LEU A 313 -18.48 -8.20 -8.80
CA LEU A 313 -17.81 -9.51 -8.71
C LEU A 313 -18.58 -10.66 -9.38
N ASN A 314 -19.80 -10.43 -9.88
CA ASN A 314 -20.60 -11.37 -10.69
C ASN A 314 -20.62 -12.84 -10.15
N GLU A 315 -21.04 -13.05 -8.89
CA GLU A 315 -21.47 -14.32 -8.24
C GLU A 315 -20.67 -14.73 -6.98
N VAL A 316 -19.43 -14.24 -6.77
CA VAL A 316 -18.66 -14.59 -5.56
C VAL A 316 -18.82 -13.53 -4.47
N ALA A 317 -20.05 -13.35 -3.99
CA ALA A 317 -20.37 -12.44 -2.89
C ALA A 317 -20.71 -13.25 -1.64
N ASP A 318 -19.93 -13.11 -0.56
CA ASP A 318 -20.34 -13.57 0.75
C ASP A 318 -20.87 -12.38 1.55
N ASP A 319 -22.13 -12.48 1.98
CA ASP A 319 -22.79 -11.49 2.82
C ASP A 319 -22.70 -11.85 4.31
N SER A 320 -22.11 -13.01 4.65
CA SER A 320 -22.06 -13.58 6.00
C SER A 320 -20.80 -14.43 6.22
N ALA A 321 -19.63 -13.96 5.78
CA ALA A 321 -18.38 -14.64 6.10
C ALA A 321 -18.13 -14.55 7.62
N SER A 322 -17.56 -15.59 8.22
CA SER A 322 -17.08 -15.51 9.60
C SER A 322 -15.69 -14.89 9.61
N VAL A 323 -15.58 -13.68 10.16
CA VAL A 323 -14.36 -12.86 10.09
C VAL A 323 -13.86 -12.55 11.48
N ARG A 324 -12.57 -12.79 11.74
CA ARG A 324 -11.92 -12.42 12.99
C ARG A 324 -10.76 -11.48 12.73
N LEU A 325 -10.73 -10.36 13.42
CA LEU A 325 -9.55 -9.50 13.51
C LEU A 325 -8.48 -10.21 14.32
N ILE A 326 -7.27 -10.32 13.77
CA ILE A 326 -6.11 -10.87 14.46
C ILE A 326 -5.07 -9.77 14.63
N TYR A 327 -5.22 -9.05 15.75
CA TYR A 327 -4.31 -7.97 16.13
C TYR A 327 -3.09 -8.46 16.92
N GLY A 328 -3.21 -9.59 17.64
CA GLY A 328 -2.12 -10.22 18.38
C GLY A 328 -1.17 -11.05 17.50
N ASN A 329 0.14 -10.94 17.74
CA ASN A 329 1.17 -11.66 16.99
C ASN A 329 1.07 -13.18 17.17
N TYR A 330 1.00 -13.66 18.41
CA TYR A 330 0.93 -15.09 18.69
C TYR A 330 -0.40 -15.71 18.24
N GLU A 331 -1.51 -14.95 18.30
CA GLU A 331 -2.82 -15.41 17.80
C GLU A 331 -2.78 -15.67 16.29
N SER A 332 -2.04 -14.83 15.56
CA SER A 332 -1.78 -14.99 14.12
C SER A 332 -1.02 -16.28 13.81
N TRP A 333 -0.06 -16.65 14.65
CA TRP A 333 0.60 -17.96 14.53
C TRP A 333 -0.34 -19.12 14.89
N TYR A 334 -1.12 -19.00 15.96
CA TYR A 334 -2.06 -20.03 16.38
C TYR A 334 -3.11 -20.33 15.31
N ALA A 335 -3.64 -19.28 14.66
CA ALA A 335 -4.57 -19.42 13.55
C ALA A 335 -3.94 -20.20 12.39
N ARG A 336 -2.74 -19.80 11.93
CA ARG A 336 -2.00 -20.48 10.85
C ARG A 336 -1.75 -21.95 11.19
N TRP A 337 -1.18 -22.21 12.36
CA TRP A 337 -0.86 -23.58 12.80
C TRP A 337 -2.12 -24.44 12.90
N LYS A 338 -3.22 -23.89 13.42
CA LYS A 338 -4.50 -24.59 13.55
C LYS A 338 -5.11 -24.93 12.18
N ILE A 339 -5.29 -23.97 11.29
CA ILE A 339 -5.94 -24.24 9.99
C ILE A 339 -5.09 -25.16 9.12
N MET A 340 -3.75 -25.03 9.17
CA MET A 340 -2.86 -25.93 8.42
C MET A 340 -2.81 -27.34 9.03
N SER A 341 -2.83 -27.48 10.35
CA SER A 341 -2.85 -28.81 11.00
C SER A 341 -4.18 -29.53 10.78
N ASP A 342 -5.28 -28.77 10.78
CA ASP A 342 -6.65 -29.26 10.57
C ASP A 342 -6.99 -29.48 9.09
N ALA A 343 -6.19 -28.96 8.15
CA ALA A 343 -6.38 -29.16 6.71
C ALA A 343 -6.42 -30.65 6.32
N ARG A 344 -7.24 -30.97 5.31
CA ARG A 344 -7.48 -32.33 4.81
C ARG A 344 -7.37 -32.49 3.29
N SER A 345 -7.46 -31.42 2.51
CA SER A 345 -7.46 -31.50 1.04
C SER A 345 -6.37 -30.64 0.40
N SER A 346 -6.23 -29.38 0.81
CA SER A 346 -5.29 -28.46 0.16
C SER A 346 -4.77 -27.36 1.06
N ILE A 347 -3.55 -26.87 0.76
CA ILE A 347 -2.93 -25.71 1.38
C ILE A 347 -2.27 -24.84 0.29
N ASP A 348 -2.70 -23.58 0.16
CA ASP A 348 -2.04 -22.57 -0.67
C ASP A 348 -1.36 -21.54 0.23
N LEU A 349 -0.08 -21.28 0.00
CA LEU A 349 0.77 -20.40 0.81
C LEU A 349 1.52 -19.41 -0.09
N GLN A 350 1.41 -18.12 0.22
CA GLN A 350 2.11 -17.05 -0.48
C GLN A 350 2.65 -16.03 0.52
N TYR A 351 3.96 -15.78 0.50
CA TYR A 351 4.61 -14.84 1.43
C TYR A 351 5.82 -14.14 0.81
N PHE A 352 5.99 -12.85 1.14
CA PHE A 352 7.21 -12.11 0.79
C PHE A 352 8.45 -12.59 1.57
N ILE A 353 8.28 -12.95 2.86
CA ILE A 353 9.36 -13.42 3.73
C ILE A 353 8.95 -14.70 4.46
N VAL A 354 9.82 -15.71 4.38
CA VAL A 354 9.83 -16.89 5.25
C VAL A 354 11.24 -17.06 5.80
N GLU A 355 11.42 -16.78 7.09
CA GLU A 355 12.74 -16.79 7.73
C GLU A 355 13.18 -18.17 8.22
N ASN A 356 14.49 -18.34 8.42
CA ASN A 356 15.07 -19.57 8.95
C ASN A 356 15.13 -19.55 10.49
N ASP A 357 13.97 -19.39 11.11
CA ASP A 357 13.75 -19.41 12.56
C ASP A 357 12.74 -20.51 12.95
N ALA A 358 12.29 -20.51 14.21
CA ALA A 358 11.32 -21.47 14.71
C ALA A 358 9.98 -21.44 13.97
N PHE A 359 9.53 -20.29 13.47
CA PHE A 359 8.27 -20.14 12.75
C PHE A 359 8.38 -20.61 11.30
N GLY A 360 9.39 -20.16 10.56
CA GLY A 360 9.54 -20.56 9.16
C GLY A 360 9.90 -22.03 8.98
N LEU A 361 10.78 -22.59 9.83
CA LEU A 361 11.09 -24.02 9.78
C LEU A 361 9.90 -24.90 10.17
N SER A 362 9.10 -24.47 11.14
CA SER A 362 7.93 -25.23 11.56
C SER A 362 6.77 -25.14 10.56
N LEU A 363 6.61 -24.00 9.88
CA LEU A 363 5.68 -23.86 8.75
C LEU A 363 6.02 -24.83 7.62
N LEU A 364 7.27 -24.81 7.15
CA LEU A 364 7.73 -25.70 6.07
C LEU A 364 7.74 -27.17 6.53
N GLY A 365 8.04 -27.44 7.80
CA GLY A 365 7.94 -28.77 8.41
C GLY A 365 6.50 -29.29 8.45
N LEU A 366 5.54 -28.44 8.78
CA LEU A 366 4.12 -28.79 8.73
C LEU A 366 3.67 -29.07 7.28
N CYS A 367 4.14 -28.28 6.31
CA CYS A 367 3.93 -28.56 4.89
C CYS A 367 4.49 -29.93 4.50
N LEU A 368 5.70 -30.28 4.93
CA LEU A 368 6.29 -31.60 4.69
C LEU A 368 5.44 -32.73 5.28
N LYS A 369 4.95 -32.57 6.51
CA LYS A 369 4.05 -33.53 7.15
C LYS A 369 2.76 -33.69 6.34
N LYS A 370 2.14 -32.59 5.91
CA LYS A 370 0.91 -32.59 5.11
C LYS A 370 1.10 -33.14 3.69
N ALA A 371 2.25 -32.90 3.08
CA ALA A 371 2.63 -33.50 1.80
C ALA A 371 2.68 -35.03 1.91
N ARG A 372 3.26 -35.57 2.99
CA ARG A 372 3.29 -37.01 3.27
C ARG A 372 1.90 -37.60 3.54
N GLU A 373 0.97 -36.79 4.06
CA GLU A 373 -0.45 -37.15 4.23
C GLU A 373 -1.24 -37.12 2.90
N GLY A 374 -0.64 -36.66 1.80
CA GLY A 374 -1.25 -36.63 0.47
C GLY A 374 -1.99 -35.33 0.11
N LEU A 375 -1.91 -34.28 0.93
CA LEU A 375 -2.57 -33.00 0.65
C LEU A 375 -1.93 -32.30 -0.55
N LYS A 376 -2.74 -31.58 -1.34
CA LYS A 376 -2.22 -30.71 -2.40
C LYS A 376 -1.65 -29.45 -1.79
N ILE A 377 -0.39 -29.13 -2.04
CA ILE A 377 0.26 -27.95 -1.44
C ILE A 377 0.85 -27.07 -2.54
N ARG A 378 0.53 -25.78 -2.55
CA ARG A 378 1.16 -24.78 -3.43
C ARG A 378 1.85 -23.72 -2.57
N ILE A 379 3.12 -23.46 -2.85
CA ILE A 379 3.94 -22.50 -2.10
C ILE A 379 4.54 -21.48 -3.07
N MET A 380 4.37 -20.20 -2.77
CA MET A 380 5.00 -19.09 -3.46
C MET A 380 5.75 -18.19 -2.49
N VAL A 381 7.00 -17.87 -2.83
CA VAL A 381 7.82 -16.91 -2.06
C VAL A 381 8.51 -15.91 -2.98
N ASP A 382 8.78 -14.71 -2.47
CA ASP A 382 9.59 -13.72 -3.16
C ASP A 382 11.08 -13.82 -2.80
N MET A 383 11.93 -13.84 -3.82
CA MET A 383 13.39 -13.86 -3.69
C MET A 383 13.98 -12.62 -2.95
N ARG A 384 13.27 -11.48 -2.94
CA ARG A 384 13.75 -10.16 -2.50
C ARG A 384 13.51 -9.91 -1.00
N GLY A 385 12.39 -10.37 -0.46
CA GLY A 385 12.11 -10.23 0.97
C GLY A 385 13.09 -11.03 1.82
N SER A 386 13.63 -12.12 1.28
CA SER A 386 14.54 -13.02 1.97
C SER A 386 16.02 -12.67 1.73
N ASN A 387 16.32 -11.37 1.74
CA ASN A 387 17.65 -10.81 1.43
C ASN A 387 18.69 -10.96 2.56
N LYS A 388 18.31 -11.46 3.76
CA LYS A 388 19.25 -11.99 4.76
C LYS A 388 19.87 -13.30 4.29
N MET A 389 20.50 -13.32 3.11
CA MET A 389 21.33 -14.45 2.66
C MET A 389 20.60 -15.82 2.62
N SER A 390 19.27 -15.85 2.75
CA SER A 390 18.49 -17.03 3.16
C SER A 390 18.01 -17.81 1.94
N ILE A 391 17.58 -17.16 0.85
CA ILE A 391 17.26 -17.90 -0.40
C ILE A 391 18.51 -18.27 -1.21
N LYS A 392 19.63 -17.54 -1.09
CA LYS A 392 20.82 -17.83 -1.93
C LYS A 392 21.46 -19.20 -1.69
N LEU A 393 21.27 -19.83 -0.54
CA LEU A 393 21.89 -21.13 -0.23
C LEU A 393 21.07 -22.08 0.67
N MET A 394 20.07 -21.60 1.44
CA MET A 394 19.43 -22.40 2.50
C MET A 394 17.92 -22.65 2.29
N ALA A 395 17.11 -21.62 2.00
CA ALA A 395 15.68 -21.80 1.68
C ALA A 395 15.47 -22.51 0.34
N LYS A 396 16.42 -22.40 -0.60
CA LYS A 396 16.45 -23.24 -1.81
C LYS A 396 16.43 -24.72 -1.43
N GLY A 397 17.22 -25.14 -0.43
CA GLY A 397 17.26 -26.54 0.00
C GLY A 397 15.93 -27.03 0.60
N TYR A 398 15.29 -26.25 1.49
CA TYR A 398 14.00 -26.65 2.07
C TYR A 398 12.87 -26.68 1.04
N LEU A 399 12.80 -25.67 0.17
CA LEU A 399 11.80 -25.59 -0.89
C LEU A 399 12.02 -26.67 -1.96
N GLU A 400 13.28 -26.97 -2.32
CA GLU A 400 13.64 -28.11 -3.17
C GLU A 400 13.22 -29.45 -2.55
N GLU A 401 13.38 -29.65 -1.22
CA GLU A 401 12.91 -30.87 -0.56
C GLU A 401 11.38 -31.03 -0.65
N LEU A 402 10.64 -29.94 -0.50
CA LEU A 402 9.18 -29.95 -0.63
C LEU A 402 8.75 -30.22 -2.08
N ALA A 403 9.43 -29.62 -3.06
CA ALA A 403 9.17 -29.80 -4.49
C ALA A 403 9.44 -31.23 -5.02
N LYS A 404 10.04 -32.12 -4.20
CA LYS A 404 10.21 -33.55 -4.54
C LYS A 404 8.90 -34.35 -4.46
N PHE A 405 7.90 -33.84 -3.75
CA PHE A 405 6.60 -34.50 -3.59
C PHE A 405 5.70 -34.18 -4.79
N SER A 406 5.09 -35.20 -5.41
CA SER A 406 4.24 -35.02 -6.61
C SER A 406 2.97 -34.20 -6.36
N ASN A 407 2.55 -34.08 -5.10
CA ASN A 407 1.42 -33.29 -4.63
C ASN A 407 1.81 -31.88 -4.14
N VAL A 408 3.07 -31.46 -4.32
CA VAL A 408 3.57 -30.15 -3.90
C VAL A 408 4.09 -29.37 -5.11
N GLN A 409 3.68 -28.11 -5.23
CA GLN A 409 4.19 -27.17 -6.23
C GLN A 409 4.83 -26.00 -5.51
N VAL A 410 6.05 -25.64 -5.93
CA VAL A 410 6.78 -24.52 -5.33
C VAL A 410 7.25 -23.58 -6.43
N LYS A 411 6.88 -22.30 -6.32
CA LYS A 411 7.30 -21.25 -7.24
C LYS A 411 7.99 -20.11 -6.50
N ILE A 412 8.96 -19.50 -7.16
CA ILE A 412 9.69 -18.34 -6.65
C ILE A 412 9.44 -17.15 -7.58
N TYR A 413 9.04 -16.01 -7.01
CA TYR A 413 8.92 -14.75 -7.72
C TYR A 413 10.30 -14.05 -7.84
N ASN A 414 10.62 -13.55 -9.05
CA ASN A 414 11.86 -12.81 -9.39
C ASN A 414 13.20 -13.53 -9.13
N PRO A 415 13.58 -14.54 -9.95
CA PRO A 415 14.91 -15.12 -9.83
C PRO A 415 16.01 -14.16 -10.33
N ILE A 416 17.01 -13.90 -9.48
CA ILE A 416 18.09 -12.87 -9.61
C ILE A 416 18.85 -12.89 -10.97
N HIS A 417 18.87 -14.00 -11.69
CA HIS A 417 19.72 -14.18 -12.87
C HIS A 417 19.20 -13.48 -14.15
N THR A 418 18.01 -12.88 -14.13
CA THR A 418 17.36 -12.32 -15.34
C THR A 418 17.50 -10.80 -15.52
N SER A 419 18.19 -10.09 -14.61
CA SER A 419 17.93 -8.64 -14.41
C SER A 419 19.04 -7.64 -14.82
N LEU A 420 20.13 -8.04 -15.48
CA LEU A 420 21.16 -7.06 -15.88
C LEU A 420 20.73 -6.13 -17.03
N LEU A 421 19.89 -6.60 -17.96
CA LEU A 421 19.41 -5.79 -19.09
C LEU A 421 18.17 -4.92 -18.74
N SER A 422 17.43 -5.25 -17.67
CA SER A 422 16.26 -4.47 -17.22
C SER A 422 16.62 -3.16 -16.51
N ILE A 423 17.89 -2.99 -16.10
CA ILE A 423 18.39 -1.76 -15.44
C ILE A 423 18.27 -0.56 -16.39
N PHE A 424 18.41 -0.80 -17.70
CA PHE A 424 18.39 0.24 -18.72
C PHE A 424 16.99 0.59 -19.25
N SER A 425 15.91 -0.02 -18.75
CA SER A 425 14.54 0.25 -19.25
C SER A 425 13.53 0.72 -18.21
N ASP A 426 13.46 0.10 -17.03
CA ASP A 426 12.64 0.59 -15.91
C ASP A 426 13.12 -0.04 -14.60
N ILE A 427 13.81 0.74 -13.76
CA ILE A 427 14.32 0.29 -12.46
C ILE A 427 13.19 -0.24 -11.55
N ARG A 428 11.94 0.19 -11.76
CA ARG A 428 10.76 -0.30 -11.01
C ARG A 428 10.44 -1.76 -11.27
N ARG A 429 10.74 -2.28 -12.46
CA ARG A 429 10.55 -3.72 -12.75
C ARG A 429 11.53 -4.59 -12.01
N ILE A 430 12.70 -4.04 -11.72
CA ILE A 430 13.66 -4.69 -10.83
C ILE A 430 13.09 -4.65 -9.43
N VAL A 431 12.58 -3.49 -8.96
CA VAL A 431 12.07 -3.32 -7.60
C VAL A 431 10.69 -3.91 -7.29
N SER A 432 9.94 -4.34 -8.29
CA SER A 432 8.65 -5.03 -8.09
C SER A 432 8.82 -6.30 -7.28
N SER A 433 7.89 -6.54 -6.37
CA SER A 433 7.86 -7.73 -5.53
C SER A 433 6.45 -8.33 -5.53
N ASN A 434 6.36 -9.62 -5.26
CA ASN A 434 5.13 -10.23 -4.81
C ASN A 434 5.02 -9.95 -3.30
N HIS A 435 4.15 -9.02 -2.93
CA HIS A 435 4.02 -8.58 -1.54
C HIS A 435 2.80 -9.19 -0.85
N ASP A 436 2.09 -10.08 -1.54
CA ASP A 436 0.94 -10.81 -1.05
C ASP A 436 1.30 -11.75 0.10
N LYS A 437 0.35 -11.89 1.03
CA LYS A 437 0.46 -12.75 2.22
C LYS A 437 -0.85 -13.49 2.36
N ILE A 438 -0.92 -14.64 1.71
CA ILE A 438 -2.13 -15.43 1.57
C ILE A 438 -1.86 -16.82 2.13
N LEU A 439 -2.73 -17.30 3.01
CA LEU A 439 -2.83 -18.70 3.39
C LEU A 439 -4.28 -19.15 3.19
N ILE A 440 -4.50 -20.21 2.42
CA ILE A 440 -5.81 -20.83 2.22
C ILE A 440 -5.70 -22.32 2.54
N ALA A 441 -6.56 -22.82 3.42
CA ALA A 441 -6.68 -24.23 3.76
C ALA A 441 -8.07 -24.76 3.38
N ASP A 442 -8.08 -25.88 2.66
CA ASP A 442 -9.26 -26.61 2.17
C ASP A 442 -10.28 -25.76 1.36
N GLY A 443 -9.83 -24.61 0.84
CA GLY A 443 -10.67 -23.67 0.09
C GLY A 443 -11.79 -23.03 0.91
N VAL A 444 -11.65 -22.96 2.24
CA VAL A 444 -12.67 -22.39 3.15
C VAL A 444 -12.08 -21.57 4.29
N ASN A 445 -10.93 -21.95 4.83
CA ASN A 445 -10.25 -21.16 5.86
C ASN A 445 -9.14 -20.36 5.20
N ALA A 446 -9.15 -19.03 5.38
CA ALA A 446 -8.16 -18.16 4.81
C ALA A 446 -7.60 -17.15 5.82
N ILE A 447 -6.34 -16.80 5.66
CA ILE A 447 -5.69 -15.70 6.37
C ILE A 447 -5.06 -14.76 5.34
N VAL A 448 -5.32 -13.46 5.49
CA VAL A 448 -4.70 -12.38 4.73
C VAL A 448 -4.37 -11.23 5.69
N GLY A 449 -3.27 -10.52 5.44
CA GLY A 449 -2.80 -9.46 6.33
C GLY A 449 -1.39 -8.99 6.04
N GLY A 450 -0.79 -8.26 6.99
CA GLY A 450 0.55 -7.70 6.83
C GLY A 450 1.69 -8.64 7.27
N ARG A 451 1.40 -9.71 8.03
CA ARG A 451 2.42 -10.53 8.68
C ARG A 451 3.11 -11.53 7.76
N ASN A 452 4.43 -11.40 7.66
CA ASN A 452 5.30 -12.43 7.12
C ASN A 452 5.54 -13.57 8.14
N ILE A 453 6.31 -14.58 7.74
CA ILE A 453 6.66 -15.72 8.59
C ILE A 453 8.07 -15.53 9.14
N ALA A 454 8.16 -14.84 10.27
CA ALA A 454 9.40 -14.67 11.02
C ALA A 454 9.10 -14.33 12.50
N ASP A 455 10.10 -14.48 13.37
CA ASP A 455 9.96 -14.22 14.81
C ASP A 455 9.53 -12.79 15.11
N GLU A 456 10.09 -11.79 14.43
CA GLU A 456 9.71 -10.40 14.62
C GLU A 456 8.22 -10.13 14.35
N TYR A 457 7.52 -10.95 13.55
CA TYR A 457 6.08 -10.79 13.25
C TYR A 457 5.14 -11.57 14.17
N LEU A 458 5.62 -12.69 14.73
CA LEU A 458 4.76 -13.74 15.30
C LEU A 458 4.97 -13.95 16.80
N VAL A 459 6.10 -13.49 17.36
CA VAL A 459 6.33 -13.51 18.80
C VAL A 459 5.44 -12.51 19.54
N ASP A 460 5.04 -12.85 20.76
CA ASP A 460 4.33 -11.91 21.64
C ASP A 460 5.24 -10.70 21.97
N PRO A 461 4.76 -9.46 21.78
CA PRO A 461 5.50 -8.24 22.15
C PRO A 461 5.88 -8.14 23.64
N VAL A 462 5.28 -8.94 24.52
CA VAL A 462 5.67 -9.08 25.93
C VAL A 462 6.99 -9.87 26.06
N ASP A 463 7.18 -10.89 25.23
CA ASP A 463 8.40 -11.71 25.21
C ASP A 463 9.54 -11.01 24.44
N ASP A 464 9.20 -10.25 23.39
CA ASP A 464 10.16 -9.43 22.65
C ASP A 464 9.62 -8.03 22.37
N LYS A 465 10.19 -7.02 23.04
CA LYS A 465 9.80 -5.61 22.85
C LYS A 465 10.12 -5.06 21.45
N GLN A 466 10.97 -5.74 20.68
CA GLN A 466 11.28 -5.41 19.29
C GLN A 466 10.32 -6.07 18.29
N ALA A 467 9.40 -6.94 18.75
CA ALA A 467 8.38 -7.52 17.90
C ALA A 467 7.58 -6.44 17.17
N TRP A 468 7.31 -6.69 15.91
CA TRP A 468 6.58 -5.80 15.03
C TRP A 468 5.10 -5.84 15.36
N ARG A 469 4.46 -4.69 15.21
CA ARG A 469 3.03 -4.52 15.37
C ARG A 469 2.36 -4.57 14.01
N ASP A 470 1.57 -5.62 13.79
CA ASP A 470 0.94 -5.87 12.49
C ASP A 470 -0.50 -6.40 12.67
N THR A 471 -1.19 -6.71 11.58
CA THR A 471 -2.60 -7.14 11.61
C THR A 471 -2.88 -8.14 10.52
N ASP A 472 -3.61 -9.20 10.89
CA ASP A 472 -4.17 -10.16 9.96
C ASP A 472 -5.68 -10.26 10.15
N VAL A 473 -6.36 -10.87 9.18
CA VAL A 473 -7.76 -11.28 9.27
C VAL A 473 -7.84 -12.77 8.99
N LEU A 474 -8.51 -13.50 9.87
CA LEU A 474 -8.93 -14.87 9.63
C LEU A 474 -10.37 -14.85 9.09
N ILE A 475 -10.57 -15.55 7.98
CA ILE A 475 -11.84 -15.60 7.26
C ILE A 475 -12.21 -17.07 7.08
N ILE A 476 -13.43 -17.44 7.49
CA ILE A 476 -14.03 -18.75 7.21
C ILE A 476 -15.18 -18.51 6.25
N SER A 477 -14.93 -18.77 4.96
CA SER A 477 -15.86 -18.63 3.85
C SER A 477 -15.28 -19.31 2.61
N ARG A 478 -16.12 -20.03 1.86
CA ARG A 478 -15.71 -20.62 0.58
C ARG A 478 -15.59 -19.54 -0.49
N GLU A 479 -16.54 -18.63 -0.55
CA GLU A 479 -16.66 -17.54 -1.52
C GLU A 479 -15.47 -16.59 -1.41
N VAL A 480 -15.17 -16.08 -0.22
CA VAL A 480 -14.01 -15.20 -0.01
C VAL A 480 -12.70 -15.95 -0.26
N SER A 481 -12.62 -17.24 0.11
CA SER A 481 -11.45 -18.08 -0.19
C SER A 481 -11.24 -18.24 -1.71
N MET A 482 -12.31 -18.35 -2.51
CA MET A 482 -12.19 -18.37 -3.98
C MET A 482 -11.67 -17.04 -4.53
N GLN A 483 -12.05 -15.90 -3.94
CA GLN A 483 -11.50 -14.60 -4.35
C GLN A 483 -9.99 -14.50 -4.05
N LEU A 484 -9.55 -14.94 -2.86
CA LEU A 484 -8.13 -15.02 -2.51
C LEU A 484 -7.38 -16.03 -3.38
N GLN A 485 -7.99 -17.17 -3.69
CA GLN A 485 -7.39 -18.18 -4.56
C GLN A 485 -7.19 -17.64 -5.99
N LYS A 486 -8.12 -16.81 -6.48
CA LYS A 486 -7.95 -16.12 -7.76
C LYS A 486 -6.76 -15.15 -7.73
N ALA A 487 -6.62 -14.33 -6.68
CA ALA A 487 -5.45 -13.46 -6.52
C ALA A 487 -4.14 -14.25 -6.46
N PHE A 488 -4.13 -15.36 -5.70
CA PHE A 488 -3.02 -16.30 -5.64
C PHE A 488 -2.66 -16.85 -7.03
N GLU A 489 -3.64 -17.36 -7.78
CA GLU A 489 -3.42 -17.97 -9.10
C GLU A 489 -2.92 -16.96 -10.14
N GLU A 490 -3.43 -15.73 -10.10
CA GLU A 490 -3.00 -14.66 -10.98
C GLU A 490 -1.50 -14.37 -10.85
N GLU A 491 -0.92 -14.42 -9.64
CA GLU A 491 0.53 -14.24 -9.43
C GLU A 491 1.33 -15.55 -9.57
N PHE A 492 0.74 -16.68 -9.16
CA PHE A 492 1.37 -17.99 -9.24
C PHE A 492 1.62 -18.42 -10.69
N GLU A 493 0.74 -18.09 -11.63
CA GLU A 493 0.87 -18.44 -13.05
C GLU A 493 1.55 -17.37 -13.93
N GLN A 494 1.86 -16.18 -13.38
CA GLN A 494 2.41 -15.06 -14.16
C GLN A 494 3.90 -15.19 -14.53
N LEU A 495 4.32 -14.42 -15.55
CA LEU A 495 5.61 -14.47 -16.26
C LEU A 495 6.91 -14.41 -15.42
N LYS A 496 6.82 -14.05 -14.13
CA LYS A 496 7.96 -13.84 -13.22
C LYS A 496 8.14 -14.95 -12.18
N SER A 497 7.21 -15.88 -12.07
CA SER A 497 7.36 -17.06 -11.23
C SER A 497 8.18 -18.13 -11.97
N VAL A 498 9.00 -18.87 -11.24
CA VAL A 498 9.77 -20.00 -11.77
C VAL A 498 9.61 -21.19 -10.82
N ASP A 499 9.34 -22.36 -11.40
CA ASP A 499 9.26 -23.61 -10.67
C ASP A 499 10.61 -23.95 -10.01
N VAL A 500 10.55 -24.48 -8.80
CA VAL A 500 11.75 -24.99 -8.12
C VAL A 500 12.00 -26.43 -8.57
N ASP A 501 12.95 -26.59 -9.50
CA ASP A 501 13.37 -27.91 -9.99
C ASP A 501 14.30 -28.67 -9.02
N GLN A 502 14.30 -29.99 -9.14
CA GLN A 502 15.14 -30.88 -8.36
C GLN A 502 16.62 -30.71 -8.74
N SER A 503 17.44 -30.20 -7.81
CA SER A 503 18.90 -30.17 -7.96
C SER A 503 19.48 -31.58 -7.76
N ILE A 504 20.25 -32.06 -8.74
CA ILE A 504 21.00 -33.34 -8.68
C ILE A 504 22.05 -33.33 -7.54
N PHE A 505 22.46 -32.14 -7.07
CA PHE A 505 23.43 -31.93 -6.00
C PHE A 505 22.81 -31.34 -4.71
N GLY A 506 21.49 -31.45 -4.52
CA GLY A 506 20.79 -30.89 -3.37
C GLY A 506 21.21 -31.54 -2.03
N VAL A 507 21.35 -30.71 -0.99
CA VAL A 507 21.58 -31.20 0.39
C VAL A 507 20.24 -31.70 0.95
N ASN A 508 20.17 -32.94 1.45
CA ASN A 508 18.95 -33.47 2.06
C ASN A 508 18.62 -32.72 3.36
N ARG A 509 17.52 -31.94 3.33
CA ARG A 509 17.06 -31.13 4.47
C ARG A 509 15.81 -31.67 5.17
N VAL A 510 15.32 -32.84 4.79
CA VAL A 510 14.07 -33.44 5.31
C VAL A 510 14.05 -33.54 6.84
N LYS A 511 15.17 -33.96 7.44
CA LYS A 511 15.29 -34.07 8.91
C LYS A 511 15.19 -32.72 9.62
N GLN A 512 15.65 -31.65 9.01
CA GLN A 512 15.60 -30.30 9.60
C GLN A 512 14.17 -29.76 9.59
N LEU A 513 13.41 -30.03 8.53
CA LEU A 513 11.98 -29.75 8.47
C LEU A 513 11.18 -30.55 9.51
N ASP A 514 11.48 -31.84 9.66
CA ASP A 514 10.88 -32.69 10.70
C ASP A 514 11.19 -32.16 12.12
N ILE A 515 12.43 -31.71 12.37
CA ILE A 515 12.84 -31.08 13.63
C ILE A 515 12.06 -29.77 13.87
N GLY A 516 11.95 -28.90 12.86
CA GLY A 516 11.21 -27.65 12.95
C GLY A 516 9.75 -27.85 13.35
N TRP A 517 9.04 -28.75 12.65
CA TRP A 517 7.66 -29.11 12.98
C TRP A 517 7.53 -29.67 14.40
N ARG A 518 8.37 -30.64 14.78
CA ARG A 518 8.30 -31.28 16.11
C ARG A 518 8.59 -30.30 17.25
N ALA A 519 9.57 -29.41 17.08
CA ALA A 519 9.94 -28.44 18.10
C ALA A 519 8.76 -27.50 18.40
N MET A 520 8.13 -26.97 17.34
CA MET A 520 6.96 -26.11 17.49
C MET A 520 5.74 -26.85 18.05
N ASP A 521 5.46 -28.08 17.60
CA ASP A 521 4.37 -28.90 18.13
C ASP A 521 4.51 -29.11 19.65
N LEU A 522 5.70 -29.50 20.11
CA LEU A 522 5.98 -29.68 21.53
C LEU A 522 5.79 -28.37 22.31
N ALA A 523 6.26 -27.24 21.78
CA ALA A 523 6.11 -25.94 22.43
C ALA A 523 4.64 -25.51 22.53
N LEU A 524 3.88 -25.57 21.43
CA LEU A 524 2.47 -25.16 21.39
C LEU A 524 1.58 -26.02 22.30
N PHE A 525 1.87 -27.32 22.40
CA PHE A 525 1.13 -28.22 23.28
C PHE A 525 1.72 -28.32 24.70
N GLN A 526 2.72 -27.48 25.03
CA GLN A 526 3.39 -27.45 26.34
C GLN A 526 3.93 -28.84 26.78
N ARG A 527 4.45 -29.61 25.83
CA ARG A 527 5.02 -30.96 26.06
C ARG A 527 6.54 -30.93 26.30
N GLY A 528 7.10 -29.77 26.60
CA GLY A 528 8.53 -29.55 26.82
C GLY A 528 9.29 -29.25 25.53
N PHE A 529 10.61 -29.47 25.56
CA PHE A 529 11.52 -29.21 24.45
C PHE A 529 12.06 -30.50 23.84
N MET A 530 12.52 -30.44 22.59
CA MET A 530 13.14 -31.60 21.95
C MET A 530 14.43 -32.00 22.67
N ALA A 531 14.60 -33.30 22.93
CA ALA A 531 15.85 -33.82 23.47
C ALA A 531 16.99 -33.63 22.46
N VAL A 532 18.13 -33.14 22.94
CA VAL A 532 19.35 -33.00 22.14
C VAL A 532 20.04 -34.36 22.08
N THR A 533 20.25 -34.90 20.89
CA THR A 533 20.99 -36.14 20.67
C THR A 533 22.35 -35.85 20.03
N ASP A 534 23.42 -36.52 20.44
CA ASP A 534 24.78 -36.29 19.89
C ASP A 534 25.07 -37.04 18.58
N SER A 535 24.09 -37.74 18.02
CA SER A 535 24.25 -38.59 16.83
C SER A 535 24.52 -37.84 15.53
N ASN A 536 24.14 -36.55 15.43
CA ASN A 536 24.40 -35.72 14.26
C ASN A 536 24.52 -34.24 14.66
N LYS A 537 25.73 -33.68 14.52
CA LYS A 537 26.07 -32.31 14.97
C LYS A 537 25.15 -31.22 14.40
N ASP A 538 24.75 -31.32 13.13
CA ASP A 538 23.88 -30.32 12.50
C ASP A 538 22.47 -30.37 13.09
N GLN A 539 21.94 -31.57 13.34
CA GLN A 539 20.65 -31.76 13.99
C GLN A 539 20.69 -31.30 15.45
N SER A 540 21.74 -31.66 16.20
CA SER A 540 21.91 -31.22 17.60
C SER A 540 21.98 -29.71 17.69
N SER A 541 22.72 -29.05 16.79
CA SER A 541 22.84 -27.60 16.72
C SER A 541 21.49 -26.93 16.42
N LEU A 542 20.75 -27.46 15.45
CA LEU A 542 19.41 -26.97 15.13
C LEU A 542 18.43 -27.12 16.30
N ILE A 543 18.40 -28.29 16.94
CA ILE A 543 17.54 -28.53 18.11
C ILE A 543 17.88 -27.54 19.24
N LYS A 544 19.16 -27.32 19.53
CA LYS A 544 19.60 -26.33 20.53
C LYS A 544 19.11 -24.93 20.17
N LYS A 545 19.30 -24.50 18.92
CA LYS A 545 18.83 -23.19 18.42
C LYS A 545 17.32 -23.04 18.60
N LEU A 546 16.53 -24.03 18.18
CA LEU A 546 15.07 -23.97 18.26
C LEU A 546 14.57 -23.99 19.70
N ASN A 547 15.14 -24.84 20.56
CA ASN A 547 14.80 -24.86 21.98
C ASN A 547 15.13 -23.52 22.66
N GLU A 548 16.24 -22.88 22.29
CA GLU A 548 16.61 -21.56 22.81
C GLU A 548 15.62 -20.47 22.35
N GLN A 549 15.22 -20.47 21.07
CA GLN A 549 14.23 -19.53 20.55
C GLN A 549 12.87 -19.74 21.23
N LEU A 550 12.34 -20.96 21.18
CA LEU A 550 11.03 -21.29 21.75
C LEU A 550 10.99 -21.10 23.28
N GLY A 551 12.11 -21.30 23.97
CA GLY A 551 12.23 -21.04 25.41
C GLY A 551 12.16 -19.56 25.81
N LYS A 552 12.35 -18.64 24.85
CA LYS A 552 12.15 -17.20 25.07
C LYS A 552 10.67 -16.79 24.99
N TYR A 553 9.84 -17.56 24.29
CA TYR A 553 8.44 -17.23 24.00
C TYR A 553 7.49 -17.72 25.11
N LYS A 554 7.65 -17.17 26.32
CA LYS A 554 6.98 -17.63 27.54
C LYS A 554 5.47 -17.36 27.55
N HIS A 555 4.99 -16.39 26.78
CA HIS A 555 3.58 -16.00 26.72
C HIS A 555 2.84 -16.68 25.56
N MET A 556 3.53 -17.45 24.71
CA MET A 556 2.91 -18.25 23.66
C MET A 556 2.42 -19.62 24.14
N THR A 557 1.64 -19.66 25.24
CA THR A 557 1.15 -20.91 25.87
C THR A 557 -0.33 -21.23 25.62
N GLY A 558 -1.11 -20.31 25.07
CA GLY A 558 -2.58 -20.41 24.94
C GLY A 558 -3.11 -21.26 23.78
N TYR A 559 -2.26 -21.97 23.01
CA TYR A 559 -2.69 -22.63 21.77
C TYR A 559 -3.81 -23.68 21.96
N THR A 560 -3.77 -24.47 23.03
CA THR A 560 -4.79 -25.51 23.29
C THR A 560 -6.18 -24.92 23.55
N GLY A 561 -6.25 -23.70 24.08
CA GLY A 561 -7.47 -22.93 24.30
C GLY A 561 -7.95 -22.16 23.07
N PHE A 562 -7.07 -21.93 22.08
CA PHE A 562 -7.39 -21.12 20.91
C PHE A 562 -8.53 -21.75 20.07
N ARG A 563 -9.56 -20.96 19.76
CA ARG A 563 -10.61 -21.33 18.80
C ARG A 563 -10.63 -20.33 17.66
N LEU A 564 -10.83 -20.82 16.44
CA LEU A 564 -10.85 -19.98 15.24
C LEU A 564 -11.96 -18.92 15.28
N THR A 565 -13.14 -19.30 15.78
CA THR A 565 -14.36 -18.49 15.80
C THR A 565 -14.50 -17.61 17.04
N ASP A 566 -13.55 -17.63 17.99
CA ASP A 566 -13.61 -16.69 19.12
C ASP A 566 -13.49 -15.26 18.60
N LYS A 567 -14.39 -14.38 19.05
CA LYS A 567 -14.47 -12.97 18.61
C LYS A 567 -14.69 -12.78 17.11
N SER A 568 -15.20 -13.79 16.39
CA SER A 568 -15.56 -13.62 14.98
C SER A 568 -16.89 -12.89 14.81
N HIS A 569 -16.99 -12.08 13.77
CA HIS A 569 -18.20 -11.40 13.32
C HIS A 569 -18.70 -12.06 12.03
N GLN A 570 -20.01 -12.21 11.88
CA GLN A 570 -20.61 -12.62 10.60
C GLN A 570 -20.79 -11.36 9.75
N SER A 571 -20.10 -11.25 8.62
CA SER A 571 -20.04 -9.98 7.90
C SER A 571 -19.78 -10.16 6.40
N PRO A 572 -20.32 -9.26 5.56
CA PRO A 572 -19.94 -9.22 4.16
C PRO A 572 -18.45 -8.89 3.98
N VAL A 573 -17.79 -9.65 3.12
CA VAL A 573 -16.37 -9.46 2.78
C VAL A 573 -16.14 -9.58 1.28
N HIS A 574 -15.23 -8.76 0.78
CA HIS A 574 -14.58 -9.00 -0.50
C HIS A 574 -13.08 -8.74 -0.43
N ILE A 575 -12.39 -9.25 -1.44
CA ILE A 575 -10.97 -9.09 -1.66
C ILE A 575 -10.77 -8.05 -2.75
N LEU A 576 -9.91 -7.08 -2.46
CA LEU A 576 -9.34 -6.22 -3.49
C LEU A 576 -7.92 -6.69 -3.76
N ASP A 577 -7.54 -6.67 -5.04
CA ASP A 577 -6.28 -7.18 -5.53
C ASP A 577 -5.66 -6.18 -6.53
N SER A 578 -4.34 -6.11 -6.54
CA SER A 578 -3.57 -5.39 -7.54
C SER A 578 -2.39 -6.23 -7.98
N HIS A 579 -2.20 -6.34 -9.29
CA HIS A 579 -1.03 -7.00 -9.84
C HIS A 579 0.21 -6.16 -9.61
N SER A 580 1.35 -6.84 -9.62
CA SER A 580 2.63 -6.16 -9.78
C SER A 580 2.65 -5.28 -11.04
N ILE A 581 3.71 -4.48 -11.24
CA ILE A 581 3.93 -3.71 -12.49
C ILE A 581 3.82 -4.54 -13.78
N SER A 582 3.86 -5.87 -13.63
CA SER A 582 3.72 -6.89 -14.66
C SER A 582 2.27 -7.24 -15.01
N GLY A 583 1.26 -6.59 -14.42
CA GLY A 583 -0.15 -6.78 -14.74
C GLY A 583 -0.94 -5.47 -14.74
N PRO A 584 -2.14 -5.44 -15.37
CA PRO A 584 -2.94 -4.23 -15.50
C PRO A 584 -3.97 -4.03 -14.37
N ARG A 585 -4.21 -5.02 -13.51
CA ARG A 585 -5.23 -4.94 -12.44
C ARG A 585 -4.75 -4.07 -11.29
N ASN A 586 -5.60 -3.16 -10.82
CA ASN A 586 -5.41 -2.41 -9.58
C ASN A 586 -6.78 -2.00 -9.02
N ASP A 587 -7.41 -2.93 -8.30
CA ASP A 587 -8.70 -2.68 -7.66
C ASP A 587 -8.53 -1.92 -6.34
N ILE A 588 -7.37 -2.07 -5.70
CA ILE A 588 -7.09 -1.53 -4.36
C ILE A 588 -7.05 0.00 -4.38
N THR A 589 -6.20 0.61 -5.20
CA THR A 589 -6.03 2.07 -5.21
C THR A 589 -7.33 2.78 -5.58
N GLU A 590 -8.05 2.27 -6.59
CA GLU A 590 -9.34 2.83 -6.99
C GLU A 590 -10.35 2.82 -5.84
N ASN A 591 -10.49 1.69 -5.15
CA ASN A 591 -11.46 1.58 -4.08
C ASN A 591 -11.02 2.33 -2.81
N ILE A 592 -9.73 2.40 -2.48
CA ILE A 592 -9.23 3.26 -1.38
C ILE A 592 -9.58 4.73 -1.65
N VAL A 593 -9.35 5.24 -2.87
CA VAL A 593 -9.74 6.61 -3.25
C VAL A 593 -11.25 6.80 -3.07
N ARG A 594 -12.07 5.83 -3.51
CA ARG A 594 -13.52 5.88 -3.35
C ARG A 594 -13.96 5.79 -1.89
N TYR A 595 -13.33 4.99 -1.04
CA TYR A 595 -13.64 4.96 0.40
C TYR A 595 -13.29 6.28 1.08
N ILE A 596 -12.14 6.89 0.74
CA ILE A 596 -11.77 8.23 1.21
C ILE A 596 -12.84 9.25 0.76
N ASP A 597 -13.25 9.22 -0.51
CA ASP A 597 -14.29 10.12 -1.05
C ASP A 597 -15.70 9.85 -0.50
N GLY A 598 -15.99 8.61 -0.13
CA GLY A 598 -17.23 8.16 0.49
C GLY A 598 -17.33 8.45 1.98
N SER A 599 -16.21 8.71 2.65
CA SER A 599 -16.16 8.97 4.09
C SER A 599 -16.84 10.29 4.47
N ARG A 600 -17.47 10.31 5.65
CA ARG A 600 -18.25 11.45 6.17
C ARG A 600 -17.98 11.76 7.63
N ARG A 601 -17.52 10.78 8.41
CA ARG A 601 -17.35 10.89 9.86
C ARG A 601 -15.89 10.86 10.27
N GLU A 602 -15.10 9.93 9.77
CA GLU A 602 -13.69 9.78 10.15
C GLU A 602 -12.96 8.85 9.18
N ILE A 603 -11.67 9.09 8.98
CA ILE A 603 -10.74 8.19 8.30
C ILE A 603 -9.62 7.85 9.28
N VAL A 604 -9.38 6.57 9.53
CA VAL A 604 -8.23 6.11 10.33
C VAL A 604 -7.34 5.23 9.45
N ILE A 605 -6.05 5.55 9.44
CA ILE A 605 -5.03 4.90 8.62
C ILE A 605 -3.92 4.42 9.56
N GLN A 606 -3.58 3.15 9.53
CA GLN A 606 -2.38 2.62 10.15
C GLN A 606 -1.51 2.03 9.04
N ASN A 607 -0.33 2.60 8.81
CA ASN A 607 0.56 2.16 7.74
C ASN A 607 2.03 2.40 8.11
N PRO A 608 2.96 1.45 7.86
CA PRO A 608 4.37 1.64 8.19
C PRO A 608 4.99 2.86 7.52
N TYR A 609 4.52 3.21 6.31
CA TYR A 609 5.09 4.27 5.49
C TYR A 609 3.97 5.18 4.97
N ILE A 610 4.20 6.49 5.02
CA ILE A 610 3.29 7.49 4.46
C ILE A 610 4.03 8.25 3.37
N VAL A 611 3.94 7.74 2.15
CA VAL A 611 4.51 8.36 0.94
C VAL A 611 3.38 8.60 -0.05
N LEU A 612 2.58 9.64 0.21
CA LEU A 612 1.34 9.88 -0.54
C LEU A 612 1.60 10.05 -2.04
N THR A 613 0.91 9.25 -2.84
CA THR A 613 0.81 9.42 -4.30
C THR A 613 -0.12 10.59 -4.62
N PRO A 614 -0.08 11.13 -5.86
CA PRO A 614 -0.97 12.22 -6.25
C PRO A 614 -2.45 11.89 -6.08
N ARG A 615 -2.85 10.64 -6.36
CA ARG A 615 -4.25 10.18 -6.25
C ARG A 615 -4.69 10.11 -4.79
N ALA A 616 -3.87 9.48 -3.94
CA ALA A 616 -4.12 9.39 -2.50
C ALA A 616 -4.16 10.78 -1.84
N GLU A 617 -3.18 11.64 -2.13
CA GLU A 617 -3.11 13.00 -1.59
C GLU A 617 -4.32 13.84 -2.04
N ALA A 618 -4.71 13.77 -3.31
CA ALA A 618 -5.88 14.48 -3.82
C ALA A 618 -7.18 14.02 -3.15
N ALA A 619 -7.35 12.72 -2.91
CA ALA A 619 -8.50 12.17 -2.20
C ALA A 619 -8.54 12.64 -0.74
N LEU A 620 -7.42 12.63 -0.03
CA LEU A 620 -7.34 13.11 1.35
C LEU A 620 -7.58 14.63 1.44
N LYS A 621 -7.06 15.42 0.50
CA LYS A 621 -7.41 16.86 0.37
C LYS A 621 -8.91 17.06 0.15
N ARG A 622 -9.57 16.20 -0.64
CA ARG A 622 -11.04 16.22 -0.79
C ARG A 622 -11.75 15.88 0.52
N ALA A 623 -11.27 14.90 1.28
CA ALA A 623 -11.82 14.56 2.60
C ALA A 623 -11.67 15.69 3.62
N ALA A 624 -10.48 16.30 3.71
CA ALA A 624 -10.24 17.44 4.59
C ALA A 624 -11.10 18.65 4.22
N ARG A 625 -11.28 18.92 2.92
CA ARG A 625 -12.21 19.95 2.42
C ARG A 625 -13.67 19.69 2.83
N ARG A 626 -14.06 18.44 3.08
CA ARG A 626 -15.37 18.07 3.63
C ARG A 626 -15.43 18.14 5.16
N GLY A 627 -14.32 18.46 5.82
CA GLY A 627 -14.22 18.50 7.28
C GLY A 627 -14.08 17.13 7.94
N VAL A 628 -13.76 16.08 7.16
CA VAL A 628 -13.61 14.72 7.70
C VAL A 628 -12.28 14.64 8.49
N PRO A 629 -12.30 14.31 9.79
CA PRO A 629 -11.11 14.03 10.58
C PRO A 629 -10.33 12.84 10.00
N ILE A 630 -9.00 12.98 9.92
CA ILE A 630 -8.11 11.94 9.41
C ILE A 630 -7.05 11.64 10.49
N LEU A 631 -7.00 10.42 11.00
CA LEU A 631 -5.98 9.97 11.93
C LEU A 631 -5.01 9.02 11.23
N VAL A 632 -3.72 9.29 11.31
CA VAL A 632 -2.67 8.48 10.69
C VAL A 632 -1.74 7.94 11.78
N HIS A 633 -1.58 6.63 11.88
CA HIS A 633 -0.56 5.97 12.68
C HIS A 633 0.53 5.44 11.77
N THR A 634 1.77 5.88 11.98
CA THR A 634 2.92 5.50 11.16
C THR A 634 4.18 5.34 11.99
N ASN A 635 5.29 4.92 11.38
CA ASN A 635 6.57 4.88 12.08
C ASN A 635 7.16 6.28 12.26
N SER A 636 8.09 6.39 13.21
CA SER A 636 9.07 7.47 13.21
C SER A 636 10.38 7.00 12.58
N PRO A 637 11.31 7.92 12.31
CA PRO A 637 12.69 7.56 11.97
C PRO A 637 13.40 6.68 13.02
N GLN A 638 12.90 6.59 14.27
CA GLN A 638 13.45 5.65 15.26
C GLN A 638 13.02 4.20 15.01
N THR A 639 11.79 3.98 14.56
CA THR A 639 11.14 2.66 14.51
C THR A 639 11.03 2.10 13.09
N SER A 640 11.16 2.95 12.07
CA SER A 640 11.10 2.54 10.66
C SER A 640 12.36 1.77 10.23
N ASP A 641 12.17 0.70 9.46
CA ASP A 641 13.23 -0.04 8.77
C ASP A 641 13.59 0.58 7.40
N SER A 642 12.82 1.55 6.93
CA SER A 642 12.91 2.10 5.57
C SER A 642 13.31 3.57 5.56
N PHE A 643 14.62 3.84 5.65
CA PHE A 643 15.17 5.20 5.53
C PHE A 643 14.68 6.01 4.31
N PRO A 644 14.53 5.42 3.10
CA PRO A 644 14.07 6.18 1.94
C PRO A 644 12.63 6.68 2.07
N THR A 645 11.73 5.86 2.62
CA THR A 645 10.33 6.26 2.83
C THR A 645 10.21 7.33 3.93
N GLU A 646 10.99 7.20 5.02
CA GLU A 646 11.10 8.23 6.06
C GLU A 646 11.64 9.55 5.52
N ALA A 647 12.61 9.50 4.60
CA ALA A 647 13.10 10.71 3.94
C ALA A 647 12.01 11.42 3.13
N MET A 648 11.11 10.67 2.48
CA MET A 648 9.98 11.26 1.76
C MET A 648 8.94 11.86 2.71
N LEU A 649 8.64 11.20 3.83
CA LEU A 649 7.76 11.78 4.86
C LEU A 649 8.39 13.01 5.51
N TYR A 650 9.68 12.97 5.85
CA TYR A 650 10.44 14.11 6.39
C TYR A 650 10.38 15.32 5.45
N ARG A 651 10.37 15.09 4.14
CA ARG A 651 10.22 16.14 3.13
C ARG A 651 8.81 16.73 3.10
N ASP A 652 7.78 15.88 3.13
CA ASP A 652 6.40 16.26 2.78
C ASP A 652 5.48 16.53 3.99
N TRP A 653 5.84 16.11 5.20
CA TRP A 653 4.90 16.15 6.35
C TRP A 653 4.34 17.56 6.64
N ARG A 654 5.15 18.61 6.45
CA ARG A 654 4.69 20.00 6.65
C ARG A 654 3.65 20.43 5.62
N SER A 655 3.85 20.09 4.35
CA SER A 655 2.85 20.37 3.30
C SER A 655 1.62 19.51 3.48
N ILE A 656 1.77 18.26 3.90
CA ILE A 656 0.65 17.36 4.18
C ILE A 656 -0.24 17.97 5.27
N LEU A 657 0.30 18.36 6.43
CA LEU A 657 -0.49 18.93 7.52
C LEU A 657 -1.09 20.30 7.18
N ARG A 658 -0.40 21.10 6.36
CA ARG A 658 -0.92 22.40 5.90
C ARG A 658 -2.07 22.25 4.91
N ASP A 659 -1.94 21.34 3.95
CA ASP A 659 -2.90 21.19 2.86
C ASP A 659 -4.07 20.27 3.25
N ILE A 660 -3.90 19.46 4.31
CA ILE A 660 -4.89 18.53 4.86
C ILE A 660 -5.07 18.83 6.36
N PRO A 661 -5.67 19.98 6.73
CA PRO A 661 -5.70 20.47 8.11
C PRO A 661 -6.52 19.60 9.07
N THR A 662 -7.31 18.65 8.58
CA THR A 662 -8.03 17.67 9.41
C THR A 662 -7.19 16.41 9.70
N MET A 663 -5.99 16.31 9.12
CA MET A 663 -5.08 15.19 9.35
C MET A 663 -4.24 15.40 10.61
N ARG A 664 -4.12 14.32 11.38
CA ARG A 664 -3.23 14.20 12.54
C ARG A 664 -2.34 12.98 12.35
N ILE A 665 -1.03 13.15 12.45
CA ILE A 665 -0.05 12.08 12.23
C ILE A 665 0.57 11.71 13.58
N PHE A 666 0.38 10.47 14.00
CA PHE A 666 0.96 9.86 15.19
C PHE A 666 2.07 8.91 14.77
N ALA A 667 3.30 9.22 15.13
CA ALA A 667 4.47 8.45 14.80
C ALA A 667 4.93 7.60 15.98
N MET A 668 5.04 6.28 15.77
CA MET A 668 5.47 5.32 16.77
C MET A 668 6.93 5.57 17.17
N VAL A 669 7.23 5.48 18.47
CA VAL A 669 8.56 5.70 19.05
C VAL A 669 8.87 4.67 20.13
N ASN A 670 10.16 4.43 20.39
CA ASN A 670 10.68 3.65 21.53
C ASN A 670 10.19 2.20 21.68
N ARG A 671 9.53 1.60 20.67
CA ARG A 671 9.05 0.21 20.71
C ARG A 671 8.90 -0.36 19.31
N GLY A 672 9.48 -1.54 19.07
CA GLY A 672 9.33 -2.34 17.85
C GLY A 672 9.27 -1.52 16.55
N GLN A 673 8.53 -2.05 15.59
CA GLN A 673 8.19 -1.39 14.35
C GLN A 673 6.69 -1.52 14.10
N LEU A 674 6.05 -0.46 13.60
CA LEU A 674 4.71 -0.55 13.07
C LEU A 674 4.78 -1.14 11.65
N HIS A 675 4.00 -2.18 11.39
CA HIS A 675 3.92 -2.81 10.09
C HIS A 675 2.48 -3.15 9.64
N GLY A 676 1.45 -2.81 10.42
CA GLY A 676 0.06 -2.92 9.98
C GLY A 676 -0.24 -2.06 8.74
N LYS A 677 -1.06 -2.57 7.81
CA LYS A 677 -1.55 -1.85 6.61
C LYS A 677 -3.07 -1.82 6.62
N ASN A 678 -3.59 -0.97 7.48
CA ASN A 678 -4.98 -0.98 7.88
C ASN A 678 -5.66 0.35 7.59
N PHE A 679 -6.93 0.27 7.18
CA PHE A 679 -7.79 1.44 7.02
C PHE A 679 -9.11 1.18 7.73
N ALA A 680 -9.65 2.18 8.42
CA ALA A 680 -11.01 2.17 8.92
C ALA A 680 -11.72 3.44 8.45
N PHE A 681 -12.85 3.25 7.79
CA PHE A 681 -13.64 4.34 7.22
C PHE A 681 -14.99 4.42 7.91
N ASP A 682 -15.28 5.60 8.47
CA ASP A 682 -16.49 5.94 9.21
C ASP A 682 -16.86 4.99 10.36
N SER A 683 -15.99 4.05 10.77
CA SER A 683 -16.34 2.93 11.67
C SER A 683 -17.39 1.97 11.08
N GLU A 684 -17.47 1.85 9.75
CA GLU A 684 -18.38 0.95 9.02
C GLU A 684 -17.61 -0.04 8.14
N ILE A 685 -16.51 0.41 7.52
CA ILE A 685 -15.62 -0.41 6.69
C ILE A 685 -14.27 -0.55 7.39
N GLY A 686 -13.79 -1.78 7.53
CA GLY A 686 -12.41 -2.08 7.92
C GLY A 686 -11.67 -2.73 6.75
N ILE A 687 -10.42 -2.33 6.52
CA ILE A 687 -9.54 -2.92 5.50
C ILE A 687 -8.25 -3.34 6.18
N VAL A 688 -7.82 -4.57 5.90
CA VAL A 688 -6.56 -5.16 6.38
C VAL A 688 -5.94 -5.94 5.23
N GLY A 689 -4.63 -5.83 5.05
CA GLY A 689 -3.90 -6.63 4.06
C GLY A 689 -2.46 -6.19 3.90
N THR A 690 -1.96 -6.16 2.68
CA THR A 690 -0.54 -5.96 2.40
C THR A 690 -0.16 -4.56 1.91
N TYR A 691 -1.15 -3.76 1.47
CA TYR A 691 -0.97 -2.50 0.75
C TYR A 691 -0.33 -1.37 1.60
N ASN A 692 0.96 -1.09 1.39
CA ASN A 692 1.58 0.09 2.01
C ASN A 692 1.07 1.39 1.34
N PHE A 693 1.02 2.49 2.06
CA PHE A 693 0.50 3.76 1.55
C PHE A 693 1.60 4.59 0.88
N ASP A 694 2.22 3.97 -0.14
CA ASP A 694 3.40 4.44 -0.87
C ASP A 694 3.28 4.21 -2.40
N PHE A 695 4.29 4.64 -3.17
CA PHE A 695 4.26 4.47 -4.63
C PHE A 695 4.51 3.01 -5.04
N LEU A 696 5.26 2.24 -4.24
CA LEU A 696 5.59 0.86 -4.56
C LEU A 696 4.32 -0.01 -4.57
N SER A 697 3.47 0.11 -3.56
CA SER A 697 2.22 -0.65 -3.47
C SER A 697 1.20 -0.18 -4.51
N GLU A 698 1.13 1.12 -4.79
CA GLU A 698 0.20 1.64 -5.80
C GLU A 698 0.59 1.24 -7.24
N LYS A 699 1.89 1.17 -7.54
CA LYS A 699 2.37 1.11 -8.94
C LYS A 699 3.21 -0.11 -9.29
N VAL A 700 3.76 -0.81 -8.30
CA VAL A 700 4.90 -1.71 -8.53
C VAL A 700 4.70 -3.12 -7.97
N ASN A 701 4.30 -3.27 -6.72
CA ASN A 701 4.12 -4.56 -6.07
C ASN A 701 2.75 -5.16 -6.37
N SER A 702 2.65 -6.49 -6.30
CA SER A 702 1.33 -7.09 -6.11
C SER A 702 0.90 -6.92 -4.66
N GLU A 703 -0.38 -6.66 -4.43
CA GLU A 703 -0.93 -6.45 -3.11
C GLU A 703 -2.34 -7.03 -3.04
N VAL A 704 -2.73 -7.46 -1.85
CA VAL A 704 -4.05 -8.04 -1.56
C VAL A 704 -4.58 -7.52 -0.23
N VAL A 705 -5.87 -7.17 -0.18
CA VAL A 705 -6.53 -6.71 1.04
C VAL A 705 -7.93 -7.32 1.18
N ALA A 706 -8.31 -7.62 2.42
CA ALA A 706 -9.69 -7.93 2.79
C ALA A 706 -10.41 -6.63 3.17
N VAL A 707 -11.59 -6.42 2.60
CA VAL A 707 -12.51 -5.35 2.97
C VAL A 707 -13.69 -5.96 3.70
N VAL A 708 -13.95 -5.50 4.92
CA VAL A 708 -15.00 -6.01 5.80
C VAL A 708 -16.02 -4.90 6.03
N LYS A 709 -17.28 -5.14 5.65
CA LYS A 709 -18.40 -4.24 5.96
C LYS A 709 -19.05 -4.67 7.27
N SER A 710 -18.55 -4.16 8.38
CA SER A 710 -19.11 -4.39 9.71
C SER A 710 -18.73 -3.25 10.67
N PRO A 711 -19.73 -2.63 11.33
CA PRO A 711 -19.48 -1.67 12.38
C PRO A 711 -18.67 -2.26 13.54
N GLU A 712 -18.92 -3.50 13.93
CA GLU A 712 -18.25 -4.19 15.03
C GLU A 712 -16.76 -4.39 14.73
N PHE A 713 -16.46 -5.00 13.57
CA PHE A 713 -15.08 -5.21 13.11
C PHE A 713 -14.35 -3.88 12.90
N SER A 714 -14.98 -2.90 12.26
CA SER A 714 -14.36 -1.60 11.96
C SER A 714 -14.06 -0.81 13.25
N LYS A 715 -14.96 -0.85 14.24
CA LYS A 715 -14.74 -0.23 15.56
C LYS A 715 -13.65 -0.94 16.35
N GLU A 716 -13.59 -2.27 16.28
CA GLU A 716 -12.53 -3.06 16.91
C GLU A 716 -11.15 -2.68 16.33
N LEU A 717 -11.01 -2.74 15.00
CA LEU A 717 -9.79 -2.33 14.30
C LEU A 717 -9.38 -0.90 14.62
N ARG A 718 -10.34 0.04 14.56
CA ARG A 718 -10.12 1.44 14.93
C ARG A 718 -9.65 1.58 16.39
N GLY A 719 -10.30 0.87 17.31
CA GLY A 719 -9.99 0.92 18.74
C GLY A 719 -8.57 0.48 19.04
N GLU A 720 -8.16 -0.63 18.43
CA GLU A 720 -6.81 -1.17 18.49
C GLU A 720 -5.75 -0.19 17.94
N ILE A 721 -5.99 0.39 16.76
CA ILE A 721 -5.10 1.41 16.16
C ILE A 721 -4.96 2.64 17.08
N VAL A 722 -6.08 3.13 17.62
CA VAL A 722 -6.09 4.30 18.51
C VAL A 722 -5.43 3.99 19.87
N SER A 723 -5.50 2.74 20.34
CA SER A 723 -4.75 2.31 21.53
C SER A 723 -3.25 2.39 21.28
N ASP A 724 -2.78 1.83 20.17
CA ASP A 724 -1.35 1.87 19.81
C ASP A 724 -0.83 3.33 19.67
N MET A 725 -1.65 4.24 19.12
CA MET A 725 -1.32 5.68 19.04
C MET A 725 -1.13 6.33 20.42
N LYS A 726 -1.90 5.91 21.44
CA LYS A 726 -1.82 6.49 22.79
C LYS A 726 -0.61 5.97 23.56
N ASP A 727 -0.30 4.68 23.41
CA ASP A 727 0.66 4.00 24.26
C ASP A 727 2.11 4.19 23.80
N SER A 728 2.33 4.40 22.51
CA SER A 728 3.68 4.30 21.92
C SER A 728 3.99 5.31 20.81
N SER A 729 3.26 6.43 20.74
CA SER A 729 3.41 7.36 19.62
C SER A 729 3.42 8.82 20.04
N VAL A 730 3.99 9.66 19.18
CA VAL A 730 4.04 11.12 19.32
C VAL A 730 3.38 11.78 18.12
N GLU A 731 2.66 12.88 18.35
CA GLU A 731 1.96 13.59 17.28
C GLU A 731 2.88 14.60 16.58
N TYR A 732 2.98 14.50 15.25
CA TYR A 732 3.59 15.53 14.43
C TYR A 732 2.64 16.71 14.28
N ARG A 733 3.17 17.92 14.53
CA ARG A 733 2.39 19.16 14.57
C ARG A 733 3.20 20.33 14.05
N LEU A 734 2.53 21.19 13.29
CA LEU A 734 3.05 22.49 12.89
C LEU A 734 3.08 23.42 14.12
N ALA A 735 3.96 24.43 14.10
CA ALA A 735 3.98 25.45 15.15
C ALA A 735 2.64 26.22 15.20
N SER A 736 2.13 26.43 16.41
CA SER A 736 0.97 27.28 16.70
C SER A 736 1.33 28.36 17.72
N ALA A 737 0.38 29.25 18.06
CA ALA A 737 0.60 30.28 19.09
C ALA A 737 0.96 29.66 20.45
N ASP A 738 0.43 28.47 20.75
CA ASP A 738 0.54 27.83 22.06
C ASP A 738 1.56 26.67 22.08
N SER A 739 2.16 26.33 20.94
CA SER A 739 2.86 25.05 20.82
C SER A 739 3.94 25.03 19.73
N ALA A 740 5.15 24.55 20.06
CA ALA A 740 6.28 24.49 19.13
C ALA A 740 6.08 23.45 18.01
N GLU A 741 6.75 23.59 16.87
CA GLU A 741 6.76 22.54 15.86
C GLU A 741 7.35 21.24 16.45
N PHE A 742 6.77 20.09 16.08
CA PHE A 742 7.32 18.78 16.41
C PHE A 742 7.09 17.83 15.24
N GLY A 743 8.14 17.21 14.71
CA GLY A 743 8.07 16.36 13.53
C GLY A 743 9.12 15.25 13.51
N PRO A 744 9.34 14.60 12.36
CA PRO A 744 10.28 13.48 12.24
C PRO A 744 11.73 13.85 12.64
N GLY A 745 12.10 15.12 12.52
CA GLY A 745 13.42 15.62 12.92
C GLY A 745 13.67 15.66 14.43
N ASP A 746 12.60 15.65 15.24
CA ASP A 746 12.66 15.79 16.70
C ASP A 746 12.65 14.43 17.42
N VAL A 747 12.30 13.38 16.69
CA VAL A 747 12.26 12.00 17.20
C VAL A 747 13.54 11.23 16.91
N GLU A 748 14.33 11.57 15.90
CA GLU A 748 15.48 10.71 15.53
C GLU A 748 16.76 10.93 16.36
N ASN A 749 17.64 9.91 16.37
CA ASN A 749 19.04 10.07 16.74
C ASN A 749 19.77 10.98 15.71
N PRO A 750 20.46 12.05 16.14
CA PRO A 750 21.16 13.00 15.25
C PRO A 750 22.10 12.36 14.22
N GLN A 751 22.65 11.17 14.49
CA GLN A 751 23.60 10.49 13.61
C GLN A 751 22.98 9.89 12.34
N LYS A 752 21.67 9.64 12.30
CA LYS A 752 20.97 9.08 11.12
C LYS A 752 20.25 10.15 10.28
N MET A 753 19.90 11.28 10.91
CA MET A 753 19.22 12.40 10.26
C MET A 753 19.95 12.97 9.04
N TRP A 754 21.28 12.91 8.98
CA TRP A 754 22.01 13.47 7.82
C TRP A 754 21.66 12.74 6.52
N LEU A 755 21.48 11.41 6.57
CA LEU A 755 21.13 10.60 5.41
C LEU A 755 19.68 10.83 4.99
N ILE A 756 18.75 10.86 5.96
CA ILE A 756 17.35 11.21 5.72
C ILE A 756 17.24 12.61 5.09
N LYS A 757 17.95 13.61 5.63
CA LYS A 757 17.99 14.98 5.07
C LYS A 757 18.60 15.02 3.67
N LEU A 758 19.61 14.19 3.39
CA LEU A 758 20.22 14.10 2.06
C LEU A 758 19.24 13.51 1.04
N ILE A 759 18.61 12.38 1.34
CA ILE A 759 17.65 11.71 0.45
C ILE A 759 16.39 12.59 0.28
N ALA A 760 15.93 13.28 1.33
CA ALA A 760 14.78 14.18 1.26
C ALA A 760 14.96 15.31 0.24
N LYS A 761 16.20 15.76 -0.01
CA LYS A 761 16.49 16.75 -1.06
C LYS A 761 16.36 16.16 -2.48
N MET A 762 16.48 14.85 -2.63
CA MET A 762 16.35 14.15 -3.92
C MET A 762 14.88 13.83 -4.20
N GLY A 763 14.04 14.85 -4.18
CA GLY A 763 12.60 14.63 -4.16
C GLY A 763 12.02 13.96 -5.41
N TRP A 764 12.76 14.03 -6.53
CA TRP A 764 12.47 13.31 -7.76
C TRP A 764 12.54 11.78 -7.63
N LEU A 765 13.16 11.26 -6.56
CA LEU A 765 13.19 9.82 -6.24
C LEU A 765 11.89 9.31 -5.61
N LYS A 766 10.98 10.19 -5.15
CA LYS A 766 9.71 9.78 -4.48
C LYS A 766 8.95 8.67 -5.23
N PRO A 767 8.81 8.69 -6.57
CA PRO A 767 8.10 7.64 -7.29
C PRO A 767 8.76 6.25 -7.27
N LEU A 768 9.94 6.12 -6.65
CA LEU A 768 10.66 4.86 -6.49
C LEU A 768 10.46 4.24 -5.09
N PHE A 769 9.75 4.92 -4.18
CA PHE A 769 9.63 4.55 -2.77
C PHE A 769 8.18 4.35 -2.32
#